data_AF-A0AAE3VHT5-F1
#
_entry.id   AF-A0AAE3VHT5-F1
#
_cell.length_a   1.000
_cell.length_b   1.000
_cell.length_c   1.000
_cell.angle_alpha   90.00
_cell.angle_beta   90.00
_cell.angle_gamma   90.00
#
_symmetry.space_group_name_H-M   'P 1'
#
loop_
_entity.id
_entity.type
_entity.pdbx_description
1 polymer ?
#
loop_
_entity_poly.entity_id
_entity_poly.type
_entity_poly.pdbx_seq_one_letter_code
_entity_poly.pdbx_strand_id
1 'polypeptide(L)'
;MRAFLTALLVAAACSADIQFGNDAYSLSLRESDGAILTIVDKIDNTTATGGNSLWQLSFENDTLDTRAFMAAPWNGKMQSRWNDSKDRLTLQYQSEAIALNIHFAFAAKHFDVSAEVVRNDRPILRITVPAQINFPTRDMVKVVFPERGAEGMGYAFLPAFYGDHRKGDNQTFIPAGSGTKGYEQLFGGPLNQLDDNLPMAPLSITEEGRKWYSEDAIANLAGKKMTVNRASAPGQYTLSLLENADGPALCANDFGGKGLLFRIGAKNAEGNDQGRGLFTTIMTATMQGYVSQHPDALRGKKVAIIALRNGPPKGGWTPVAVDEWQQAIANSSFWRLAGAELAIIENATQMRAAMAGNDFAMILNPYGEWFPSHSAEELMADLDRLRDYVRRGGLWWEAGGYSFYYFLEPKPYLSFSVQYPSAVADFVFVDYRRSGIALFGIQPMMRKPWDRERVAVPCSLRTGGDPAGAALSHGWNDAIEPGMAWQSPIYRCQFGFATPQPALDEYARVNEIAGSLEAKVRNPEQLEKLKNAVLVRMGGATADIQIQTMADIPAPNIIHFTEYLHGGFDKQYPDHLPPKAWWGSPKDLTRFYRAGHELGHLMMPYTNTSWWCIDPKGPTFEREGEAPLAFNREGKLSREQYASNAGYGVCFWHPAVQAIHREVRHDMSVTYPSDIILQDQVGARSWRWNYHALEPRKASAMDGMHSLSMEDAEHVPLATEDGHDRVVNFETMLCGCAWGTIPARGKYRTRHAKFRFPQDEWQFFPTLSYLSHHQCLFTTHDLGHFIDDPDQLSYALAFGYSMSYRWSLGFEKNPARKRWLHWLDAIQKTVAADYAGKKLLDFSYPRFQLGLDRPHQVTCTRFAGDIVVIANLEDAPCELTPILAAIPLPDNEKRWLEKHTLPPYGFYVSSPRAKAASLQTNDGSQYVGFALAFKNQRLNGAILGRDRDSLAAALPVAWTTGVDELLNEDDRRDKLAVRNDSSATTLAWQAEDLPSLATLPKIAPAKNAATPRRVALLALDGVGNDDFRSTLARWQDELPAQFAKSGLEVSAIRTIADLLAALQAPAEQRPFAIINTSGEFFFGKADMPYSAMLDLMRNYVQTGGIWWQAGGGYPLYHFTAQQSDGSWQTNAIHSSGANSLGFTCAMLPVSDLPQPLALTDAGKQWLDPERAAIITAENAGVQRPILGNDSPLVLVKALLGEEGYLEAVRCGGTGFFFHLGGFKPPWGSAINSVGATIEYLYLNPWPEPAVSKAIKIWRVAP
;
A
#
# COMPACT_ATOMS: atom_id res chain seq x y z
N MET A 1 24.33 57.12 67.23
CA MET A 1 25.14 55.87 67.22
C MET A 1 24.35 54.63 66.75
N ARG A 2 23.26 54.80 65.97
CA ARG A 2 22.47 53.71 65.36
C ARG A 2 22.25 53.94 63.85
N ALA A 3 23.11 54.76 63.24
CA ALA A 3 22.97 55.30 61.89
C ALA A 3 24.13 54.93 60.95
N PHE A 4 24.95 53.90 61.25
CA PHE A 4 26.12 53.61 60.40
C PHE A 4 26.49 52.12 60.21
N LEU A 5 25.68 51.17 60.70
CA LEU A 5 25.98 49.74 60.59
C LEU A 5 24.82 48.88 60.10
N THR A 6 23.77 49.51 59.55
CA THR A 6 22.74 48.85 58.74
C THR A 6 23.15 48.81 57.26
N ALA A 7 24.44 48.55 57.04
CA ALA A 7 25.08 48.40 55.75
C ALA A 7 25.93 47.13 55.80
N LEU A 8 25.29 45.97 55.96
CA LEU A 8 25.78 44.62 55.64
C LEU A 8 24.75 43.58 56.15
N LEU A 9 24.32 42.67 55.27
CA LEU A 9 23.40 41.51 55.46
C LEU A 9 21.90 41.90 55.44
N VAL A 10 21.08 41.60 54.44
CA VAL A 10 21.04 40.50 53.47
C VAL A 10 20.64 41.07 52.11
N ALA A 11 21.63 41.23 51.22
CA ALA A 11 21.38 41.31 49.79
C ALA A 11 21.00 39.91 49.33
N ALA A 12 19.72 39.64 49.11
CA ALA A 12 19.33 38.56 48.21
C ALA A 12 19.80 39.00 46.82
N ALA A 13 20.94 38.48 46.40
CA ALA A 13 21.41 38.63 45.03
C ALA A 13 20.39 37.97 44.10
N CYS A 14 19.49 38.76 43.52
CA CYS A 14 18.92 38.42 42.23
C CYS A 14 20.10 38.51 41.25
N SER A 15 20.79 37.39 41.01
CA SER A 15 21.74 37.37 39.90
C SER A 15 20.99 37.61 38.60
N ALA A 16 21.62 38.30 37.66
CA ALA A 16 21.03 38.56 36.35
C ALA A 16 21.23 37.32 35.45
N ASP A 17 20.15 36.78 34.88
CA ASP A 17 20.21 35.68 33.91
C ASP A 17 21.26 35.91 32.81
N ILE A 18 21.85 34.82 32.30
CA ILE A 18 22.90 34.89 31.28
C ILE A 18 22.24 35.20 29.94
N GLN A 19 22.62 36.31 29.31
CA GLN A 19 22.01 36.78 28.06
C GLN A 19 23.01 36.94 26.92
N PHE A 20 22.59 36.55 25.73
CA PHE A 20 23.22 36.87 24.45
C PHE A 20 22.19 37.46 23.50
N GLY A 21 22.58 38.43 22.68
CA GLY A 21 21.72 38.95 21.62
C GLY A 21 22.49 39.68 20.54
N ASN A 22 22.00 39.54 19.31
CA ASN A 22 22.46 40.26 18.12
C ASN A 22 21.24 40.72 17.30
N ASP A 23 21.41 41.10 16.03
CA ASP A 23 20.31 41.58 15.21
C ASP A 23 19.32 40.49 14.77
N ALA A 24 19.76 39.23 14.70
CA ALA A 24 18.94 38.12 14.23
C ALA A 24 18.20 37.40 15.36
N TYR A 25 18.82 37.24 16.53
CA TYR A 25 18.24 36.51 17.65
C TYR A 25 18.73 36.98 19.03
N SER A 26 18.08 36.48 20.07
CA SER A 26 18.61 36.50 21.44
C SER A 26 18.33 35.20 22.18
N LEU A 27 19.25 34.82 23.08
CA LEU A 27 19.17 33.65 23.95
C LEU A 27 19.31 34.12 25.40
N SER A 28 18.42 33.65 26.27
CA SER A 28 18.50 33.84 27.73
C SER A 28 18.55 32.50 28.44
N LEU A 29 19.50 32.34 29.37
CA LEU A 29 19.70 31.15 30.18
C LEU A 29 19.61 31.49 31.67
N ARG A 30 18.94 30.64 32.44
CA ARG A 30 18.82 30.79 33.89
C ARG A 30 20.19 30.65 34.55
N GLU A 31 20.59 31.61 35.37
CA GLU A 31 21.94 31.56 35.96
C GLU A 31 22.16 30.38 36.93
N SER A 32 21.12 29.90 37.60
CA SER A 32 21.28 28.85 38.62
C SER A 32 21.67 27.48 38.04
N ASP A 33 21.25 27.18 36.81
CA ASP A 33 21.41 25.85 36.22
C ASP A 33 21.53 25.84 34.68
N GLY A 34 21.50 26.99 34.03
CA GLY A 34 21.69 27.12 32.58
C GLY A 34 20.47 26.76 31.75
N ALA A 35 19.31 26.46 32.36
CA ALA A 35 18.09 26.16 31.60
C ALA A 35 17.75 27.28 30.64
N ILE A 36 17.36 26.94 29.40
CA ILE A 36 16.95 27.92 28.40
C ILE A 36 15.65 28.58 28.87
N LEU A 37 15.67 29.90 29.06
CA LEU A 37 14.49 30.67 29.40
C LEU A 37 13.77 31.09 28.12
N THR A 38 14.50 31.73 27.20
CA THR A 38 13.95 32.20 25.93
C THR A 38 14.96 32.11 24.80
N ILE A 39 14.44 31.79 23.62
CA ILE A 39 15.10 31.96 22.32
C ILE A 39 14.17 32.86 21.51
N VAL A 40 14.64 34.05 21.13
CA VAL A 40 13.84 35.00 20.35
C VAL A 40 14.40 35.09 18.95
N ASP A 41 13.61 34.74 17.94
CA ASP A 41 13.86 35.14 16.56
C ASP A 41 13.40 36.58 16.39
N LYS A 42 14.34 37.51 16.17
CA LYS A 42 14.04 38.94 16.06
C LYS A 42 13.47 39.33 14.70
N ILE A 43 13.52 38.44 13.71
CA ILE A 43 12.99 38.69 12.35
C ILE A 43 11.47 38.55 12.36
N ASP A 44 10.95 37.48 12.95
CA ASP A 44 9.51 37.22 13.08
C ASP A 44 8.95 37.66 14.45
N ASN A 45 9.82 37.99 15.41
CA ASN A 45 9.50 38.28 16.81
C ASN A 45 8.85 37.09 17.53
N THR A 46 9.23 35.89 17.13
CA THR A 46 8.79 34.63 17.74
C THR A 46 9.68 34.28 18.94
N THR A 47 9.06 33.91 20.06
CA THR A 47 9.77 33.52 21.29
C THR A 47 9.52 32.06 21.60
N ALA A 48 10.54 31.22 21.40
CA ALA A 48 10.58 29.86 21.91
C ALA A 48 11.12 29.86 23.36
N THR A 49 10.81 28.81 24.11
CA THR A 49 11.24 28.64 25.51
C THR A 49 11.93 27.30 25.70
N GLY A 50 12.73 27.14 26.75
CA GLY A 50 13.27 25.84 27.11
C GLY A 50 12.33 25.05 28.02
N GLY A 51 12.68 23.77 28.21
CA GLY A 51 12.19 23.02 29.36
C GLY A 51 12.83 23.46 30.69
N ASN A 52 12.57 22.70 31.76
CA ASN A 52 13.13 23.00 33.08
C ASN A 52 14.63 22.67 33.25
N SER A 53 15.26 22.03 32.25
CA SER A 53 16.62 21.52 32.28
C SER A 53 17.33 21.85 30.96
N LEU A 54 18.64 22.13 30.99
CA LEU A 54 19.42 22.40 29.78
C LEU A 54 19.84 21.11 29.08
N TRP A 55 20.19 20.08 29.86
CA TRP A 55 20.68 18.81 29.36
C TRP A 55 20.08 17.64 30.15
N GLN A 56 20.11 16.45 29.55
CA GLN A 56 19.75 15.19 30.19
C GLN A 56 20.72 14.08 29.80
N LEU A 57 21.23 13.35 30.78
CA LEU A 57 21.97 12.10 30.60
C LEU A 57 20.99 10.93 30.71
N SER A 58 21.06 9.97 29.80
CA SER A 58 20.41 8.67 29.93
C SER A 58 21.46 7.61 30.20
N PHE A 59 21.25 6.84 31.26
CA PHE A 59 22.00 5.63 31.56
C PHE A 59 21.16 4.41 31.18
N GLU A 60 21.54 3.22 31.62
CA GLU A 60 20.84 1.98 31.28
C GLU A 60 19.43 1.88 31.88
N ASN A 61 19.26 2.31 33.13
CA ASN A 61 18.02 2.13 33.89
C ASN A 61 17.44 3.43 34.47
N ASP A 62 18.14 4.56 34.33
CA ASP A 62 17.73 5.87 34.85
C ASP A 62 18.16 7.03 33.95
N THR A 63 17.69 8.22 34.29
CA THR A 63 18.08 9.47 33.65
C THR A 63 18.44 10.52 34.70
N LEU A 64 19.35 11.42 34.33
CA LEU A 64 19.76 12.55 35.16
C LEU A 64 19.69 13.81 34.33
N ASP A 65 18.78 14.71 34.68
CA ASP A 65 18.69 16.02 34.06
C ASP A 65 19.38 17.09 34.90
N THR A 66 19.53 18.29 34.33
CA THR A 66 20.19 19.39 35.03
C THR A 66 19.54 19.70 36.38
N ARG A 67 18.20 19.69 36.47
CA ARG A 67 17.49 20.01 37.71
C ARG A 67 17.77 18.98 38.81
N ALA A 68 17.69 17.69 38.50
CA ALA A 68 17.99 16.61 39.42
C ALA A 68 19.48 16.59 39.82
N PHE A 69 20.37 16.96 38.89
CA PHE A 69 21.80 17.10 39.15
C PHE A 69 22.12 18.20 40.18
N MET A 70 21.41 19.33 40.14
CA MET A 70 21.60 20.41 41.12
C MET A 70 21.04 20.06 42.50
N ALA A 71 20.14 19.09 42.59
CA ALA A 71 19.50 18.66 43.84
C ALA A 71 20.25 17.51 44.53
N ALA A 72 19.86 17.19 45.77
CA ALA A 72 20.31 15.96 46.42
C ALA A 72 19.82 14.72 45.64
N PRO A 73 20.62 13.64 45.54
CA PRO A 73 21.91 13.43 46.21
C PRO A 73 23.14 14.00 45.48
N TRP A 74 22.99 14.50 44.24
CA TRP A 74 24.12 14.90 43.39
C TRP A 74 24.80 16.19 43.85
N ASN A 75 24.02 17.13 44.43
CA ASN A 75 24.50 18.42 44.94
C ASN A 75 25.44 19.14 43.94
N GLY A 76 25.11 19.03 42.66
CA GLY A 76 25.91 19.56 41.57
C GLY A 76 26.06 21.07 41.63
N LYS A 77 27.17 21.58 41.11
CA LYS A 77 27.45 23.01 40.97
C LYS A 77 27.63 23.38 39.52
N MET A 78 27.12 24.54 39.12
CA MET A 78 27.34 25.10 37.80
C MET A 78 28.18 26.38 37.90
N GLN A 79 29.09 26.58 36.94
CA GLN A 79 29.79 27.84 36.71
C GLN A 79 29.67 28.22 35.22
N SER A 80 29.57 29.52 34.92
CA SER A 80 29.55 30.04 33.56
C SER A 80 30.83 30.83 33.26
N ARG A 81 31.37 30.68 32.05
CA ARG A 81 32.57 31.39 31.60
C ARG A 81 32.42 31.86 30.16
N TRP A 82 32.51 33.16 29.95
CA TRP A 82 32.64 33.77 28.63
C TRP A 82 34.11 33.82 28.21
N ASN A 83 34.36 33.78 26.91
CA ASN A 83 35.64 34.21 26.35
C ASN A 83 35.69 35.74 26.20
N ASP A 84 36.87 36.27 25.90
CA ASP A 84 37.13 37.72 25.84
C ASP A 84 36.27 38.43 24.79
N SER A 85 36.03 37.81 23.63
CA SER A 85 35.17 38.34 22.56
C SER A 85 33.67 38.19 22.84
N LYS A 86 33.29 37.47 23.89
CA LYS A 86 31.90 37.14 24.25
C LYS A 86 31.10 36.46 23.13
N ASP A 87 31.79 35.74 22.25
CA ASP A 87 31.19 34.91 21.20
C ASP A 87 31.16 33.42 21.58
N ARG A 88 31.74 33.05 22.74
CA ARG A 88 31.67 31.70 23.30
C ARG A 88 31.35 31.72 24.80
N LEU A 89 30.42 30.87 25.19
CA LEU A 89 30.04 30.62 26.57
C LEU A 89 30.26 29.15 26.90
N THR A 90 30.93 28.86 28.02
CA THR A 90 31.05 27.51 28.56
C THR A 90 30.34 27.44 29.90
N LEU A 91 29.41 26.49 30.05
CA LEU A 91 28.75 26.15 31.30
C LEU A 91 29.36 24.86 31.85
N GLN A 92 29.98 24.93 33.02
CA GLN A 92 30.70 23.83 33.65
C GLN A 92 29.87 23.28 34.80
N TYR A 93 29.48 22.01 34.73
CA TYR A 93 28.72 21.32 35.76
C TYR A 93 29.62 20.32 36.48
N GLN A 94 29.66 20.36 37.81
CA GLN A 94 30.55 19.54 38.63
C GLN A 94 29.83 18.95 39.84
N SER A 95 29.97 17.64 40.02
CA SER A 95 29.64 16.87 41.22
C SER A 95 30.79 15.89 41.51
N GLU A 96 30.73 15.11 42.57
CA GLU A 96 31.75 14.08 42.81
C GLU A 96 31.80 13.04 41.67
N ALA A 97 30.62 12.53 41.28
CA ALA A 97 30.47 11.45 40.32
C ALA A 97 30.54 11.90 38.85
N ILE A 98 30.02 13.09 38.52
CA ILE A 98 29.87 13.57 37.12
C ILE A 98 30.39 14.99 36.98
N ALA A 99 31.17 15.23 35.91
CA ALA A 99 31.53 16.56 35.44
C ALA A 99 31.34 16.66 33.92
N LEU A 100 30.64 17.69 33.47
CA LEU A 100 30.36 17.94 32.05
C LEU A 100 30.40 19.45 31.74
N ASN A 101 30.83 19.79 30.54
CA ASN A 101 30.81 21.15 30.02
C ASN A 101 29.81 21.25 28.86
N ILE A 102 29.00 22.32 28.83
CA ILE A 102 28.17 22.68 27.68
C ILE A 102 28.76 23.94 27.05
N HIS A 103 29.10 23.87 25.77
CA HIS A 103 29.66 24.98 25.02
C HIS A 103 28.61 25.57 24.09
N PHE A 104 28.47 26.89 24.15
CA PHE A 104 27.75 27.69 23.17
C PHE A 104 28.76 28.51 22.35
N ALA A 105 28.63 28.47 21.04
CA ALA A 105 29.33 29.37 20.12
C ALA A 105 28.30 30.20 19.34
N PHE A 106 28.43 31.52 19.40
CA PHE A 106 27.46 32.45 18.83
C PHE A 106 27.98 33.04 17.52
N ALA A 107 27.13 33.05 16.51
CA ALA A 107 27.37 33.68 15.21
C ALA A 107 26.22 34.62 14.85
N ALA A 108 26.37 35.33 13.72
CA ALA A 108 25.41 36.36 13.30
C ALA A 108 23.98 35.84 13.09
N LYS A 109 23.81 34.59 12.61
CA LYS A 109 22.50 34.01 12.28
C LYS A 109 22.23 32.65 12.95
N HIS A 110 23.13 32.17 13.80
CA HIS A 110 22.96 30.91 14.50
C HIS A 110 23.73 30.91 15.81
N PHE A 111 23.39 29.97 16.67
CA PHE A 111 24.29 29.51 17.72
C PHE A 111 24.45 27.99 17.64
N ASP A 112 25.61 27.54 18.05
CA ASP A 112 26.02 26.14 18.07
C ASP A 112 26.13 25.67 19.53
N VAL A 113 25.66 24.46 19.81
CA VAL A 113 25.72 23.83 21.13
C VAL A 113 26.47 22.51 21.04
N SER A 114 27.37 22.24 21.98
CA SER A 114 28.02 20.93 22.13
C SER A 114 28.21 20.59 23.60
N ALA A 115 28.30 19.30 23.91
CA ALA A 115 28.58 18.79 25.24
C ALA A 115 29.94 18.08 25.28
N GLU A 116 30.64 18.24 26.39
CA GLU A 116 31.88 17.53 26.73
C GLU A 116 31.68 16.83 28.07
N VAL A 117 31.79 15.50 28.09
CA VAL A 117 31.90 14.72 29.33
C VAL A 117 33.36 14.72 29.75
N VAL A 118 33.64 15.33 30.91
CA VAL A 118 34.98 15.41 31.49
C VAL A 118 35.22 14.24 32.45
N ARG A 119 34.18 13.88 33.23
CA ARG A 119 34.21 12.75 34.17
C ARG A 119 32.83 12.15 34.34
N ASN A 120 32.77 10.84 34.46
CA ASN A 120 31.62 10.05 34.87
C ASN A 120 32.07 8.83 35.70
N ASP A 121 31.25 8.41 36.65
CA ASP A 121 31.46 7.20 37.46
C ASP A 121 30.74 5.96 36.91
N ARG A 122 29.82 6.17 35.96
CA ARG A 122 28.94 5.16 35.39
C ARG A 122 28.71 5.38 33.89
N PRO A 123 28.36 4.34 33.13
CA PRO A 123 28.24 4.45 31.68
C PRO A 123 27.06 5.30 31.23
N ILE A 124 27.32 6.31 30.39
CA ILE A 124 26.28 7.15 29.78
C ILE A 124 25.98 6.59 28.37
N LEU A 125 24.69 6.44 28.04
CA LEU A 125 24.22 5.90 26.76
C LEU A 125 23.70 6.99 25.81
N ARG A 126 23.24 8.12 26.37
CA ARG A 126 22.76 9.26 25.59
C ARG A 126 22.92 10.57 26.33
N ILE A 127 23.24 11.63 25.60
CA ILE A 127 23.25 13.02 26.08
C ILE A 127 22.30 13.85 25.22
N THR A 128 21.23 14.35 25.84
CA THR A 128 20.25 15.25 25.21
C THR A 128 20.64 16.69 25.51
N VAL A 129 20.95 17.48 24.48
CA VAL A 129 21.35 18.89 24.63
C VAL A 129 21.01 19.72 23.37
N PRO A 130 20.20 20.79 23.48
CA PRO A 130 19.35 21.12 24.62
C PRO A 130 18.32 20.02 24.93
N ALA A 131 17.96 19.85 26.21
CA ALA A 131 17.04 18.80 26.65
C ALA A 131 15.64 18.93 26.02
N GLN A 132 15.14 20.16 25.93
CA GLN A 132 13.86 20.48 25.29
C GLN A 132 13.82 21.95 24.86
N ILE A 133 13.26 22.21 23.68
CA ILE A 133 12.87 23.54 23.21
C ILE A 133 11.39 23.51 22.83
N ASN A 134 10.61 24.46 23.34
CA ASN A 134 9.19 24.62 23.10
C ASN A 134 8.93 25.80 22.17
N PHE A 135 8.29 25.52 21.04
CA PHE A 135 7.92 26.50 20.03
C PHE A 135 6.43 26.83 20.13
N PRO A 136 6.05 28.12 20.20
CA PRO A 136 4.64 28.49 20.25
C PRO A 136 3.92 28.08 18.96
N THR A 137 2.74 27.47 19.09
CA THR A 137 1.91 27.05 17.93
C THR A 137 1.15 28.23 17.30
N ARG A 138 1.06 29.36 18.00
CA ARG A 138 0.50 30.60 17.46
C ARG A 138 1.37 31.08 16.29
N ASP A 139 0.72 31.37 15.17
CA ASP A 139 1.34 31.84 13.92
C ASP A 139 2.31 30.84 13.25
N MET A 140 2.47 29.64 13.83
CA MET A 140 3.20 28.52 13.22
C MET A 140 2.48 28.07 11.95
N VAL A 141 3.25 27.80 10.90
CA VAL A 141 2.76 27.23 9.64
C VAL A 141 2.84 25.71 9.70
N LYS A 142 4.03 25.18 10.03
CA LYS A 142 4.31 23.75 10.13
C LYS A 142 5.66 23.47 10.79
N VAL A 143 5.91 22.22 11.15
CA VAL A 143 7.22 21.71 11.57
C VAL A 143 7.63 20.59 10.63
N VAL A 144 8.66 20.81 9.81
CA VAL A 144 9.28 19.77 8.98
C VAL A 144 10.12 18.88 9.88
N PHE A 145 9.86 17.58 9.82
CA PHE A 145 10.47 16.58 10.69
C PHE A 145 10.86 15.32 9.89
N PRO A 146 12.01 14.67 10.18
CA PRO A 146 12.44 13.53 9.42
C PRO A 146 11.65 12.28 9.82
N GLU A 147 11.46 11.36 8.88
CA GLU A 147 10.91 10.02 9.13
C GLU A 147 12.01 8.99 8.85
N ARG A 148 11.86 7.78 9.37
CA ARG A 148 12.64 6.61 9.01
C ARG A 148 12.57 6.38 7.50
N GLY A 149 13.71 6.20 6.85
CA GLY A 149 13.82 5.93 5.41
C GLY A 149 12.97 4.73 4.99
N ALA A 150 12.81 3.73 5.87
CA ALA A 150 11.90 2.60 5.63
C ALA A 150 10.41 2.92 5.63
N GLU A 151 10.01 4.14 5.98
CA GLU A 151 8.61 4.57 5.95
C GLU A 151 8.41 5.69 4.91
N GLY A 152 9.25 6.71 4.88
CA GLY A 152 9.01 7.85 3.98
C GLY A 152 10.17 8.82 3.85
N MET A 153 10.01 9.78 2.95
CA MET A 153 11.01 10.83 2.69
C MET A 153 11.02 11.98 3.71
N GLY A 154 10.09 11.98 4.68
CA GLY A 154 9.87 13.04 5.66
C GLY A 154 8.42 13.54 5.70
N TYR A 155 8.07 14.22 6.80
CA TYR A 155 6.74 14.79 7.03
C TYR A 155 6.82 16.24 7.50
N ALA A 156 5.69 16.93 7.45
CA ALA A 156 5.47 18.18 8.14
C ALA A 156 4.25 18.08 9.05
N PHE A 157 4.41 18.41 10.33
CA PHE A 157 3.30 18.46 11.30
C PHE A 157 2.73 19.87 11.36
N LEU A 158 1.41 19.99 11.29
CA LEU A 158 0.68 21.25 11.34
C LEU A 158 0.40 21.65 12.80
N PRO A 159 0.06 22.92 13.09
CA PRO A 159 -0.13 23.39 14.47
C PRO A 159 -1.12 22.57 15.29
N ALA A 160 -2.15 22.01 14.65
CA ALA A 160 -3.17 21.17 15.29
C ALA A 160 -2.60 19.86 15.89
N PHE A 161 -1.56 19.28 15.29
CA PHE A 161 -0.87 18.08 15.82
C PHE A 161 -0.31 18.29 17.24
N TYR A 162 0.01 19.53 17.58
CA TYR A 162 0.55 19.91 18.88
C TYR A 162 -0.54 20.32 19.88
N GLY A 163 -1.79 20.38 19.45
CA GLY A 163 -2.94 20.78 20.26
C GLY A 163 -3.39 19.71 21.27
N ASP A 164 -4.32 20.10 22.15
CA ASP A 164 -4.98 19.19 23.10
C ASP A 164 -6.17 18.48 22.41
N HIS A 165 -5.98 17.23 21.99
CA HIS A 165 -6.95 16.46 21.20
C HIS A 165 -8.11 15.91 22.05
N ARG A 166 -8.14 16.19 23.36
CA ARG A 166 -9.36 15.96 24.15
C ARG A 166 -10.45 16.99 23.82
N LYS A 167 -10.08 18.12 23.21
CA LYS A 167 -10.98 19.24 22.90
C LYS A 167 -11.39 19.18 21.43
N GLY A 168 -12.69 19.11 21.16
CA GLY A 168 -13.26 19.11 19.81
C GLY A 168 -13.50 17.72 19.22
N ASP A 169 -13.84 17.70 17.93
CA ASP A 169 -14.31 16.49 17.23
C ASP A 169 -13.17 15.70 16.54
N ASN A 170 -11.93 16.22 16.53
CA ASN A 170 -10.75 15.58 15.91
C ASN A 170 -9.91 14.78 16.93
N GLN A 171 -10.58 13.99 17.77
CA GLN A 171 -9.93 13.24 18.83
C GLN A 171 -9.05 12.12 18.26
N THR A 172 -7.95 11.81 18.95
CA THR A 172 -7.15 10.60 18.70
C THR A 172 -7.22 9.71 19.91
N PHE A 173 -7.17 8.39 19.71
CA PHE A 173 -7.52 7.46 20.78
C PHE A 173 -6.35 6.57 21.20
N ILE A 174 -6.29 6.27 22.50
CA ILE A 174 -5.45 5.21 23.05
C ILE A 174 -6.32 4.19 23.79
N PRO A 175 -6.00 2.89 23.72
CA PRO A 175 -6.72 1.89 24.50
C PRO A 175 -6.32 1.99 25.98
N ALA A 176 -7.30 2.18 26.86
CA ALA A 176 -7.15 2.16 28.30
C ALA A 176 -7.93 0.97 28.90
N GLY A 177 -7.30 0.24 29.82
CA GLY A 177 -7.86 -1.00 30.35
C GLY A 177 -8.95 -0.76 31.39
N SER A 178 -10.12 -1.38 31.21
CA SER A 178 -11.15 -1.52 32.25
C SER A 178 -11.14 -2.91 32.90
N GLY A 179 -10.42 -3.87 32.29
CA GLY A 179 -10.35 -5.26 32.72
C GLY A 179 -11.63 -6.01 32.38
N THR A 180 -11.97 -7.02 33.18
CA THR A 180 -13.16 -7.87 32.95
C THR A 180 -14.49 -7.17 33.26
N LYS A 181 -14.46 -6.00 33.91
CA LYS A 181 -15.62 -5.31 34.48
C LYS A 181 -16.70 -4.98 33.47
N GLY A 182 -16.33 -4.52 32.27
CA GLY A 182 -17.30 -4.14 31.24
C GLY A 182 -18.15 -5.34 30.80
N TYR A 183 -17.50 -6.48 30.53
CA TYR A 183 -18.19 -7.72 30.21
C TYR A 183 -19.04 -8.22 31.38
N GLU A 184 -18.47 -8.27 32.59
CA GLU A 184 -19.17 -8.73 33.80
C GLU A 184 -20.43 -7.91 34.08
N GLN A 185 -20.42 -6.60 33.83
CA GLN A 185 -21.60 -5.76 33.99
C GLN A 185 -22.76 -6.21 33.09
N LEU A 186 -22.49 -6.57 31.83
CA LEU A 186 -23.52 -7.02 30.88
C LEU A 186 -23.98 -8.46 31.11
N PHE A 187 -23.05 -9.37 31.42
CA PHE A 187 -23.29 -10.81 31.39
C PHE A 187 -23.29 -11.48 32.78
N GLY A 188 -23.03 -10.74 33.85
CA GLY A 188 -23.09 -11.21 35.23
C GLY A 188 -21.90 -12.05 35.70
N GLY A 189 -20.85 -12.20 34.88
CA GLY A 189 -19.62 -12.94 35.23
C GLY A 189 -18.56 -12.87 34.13
N PRO A 190 -17.34 -13.37 34.38
CA PRO A 190 -16.25 -13.34 33.40
C PRO A 190 -16.41 -14.40 32.31
N LEU A 191 -15.63 -14.28 31.23
CA LEU A 191 -15.55 -15.28 30.17
C LEU A 191 -14.86 -16.58 30.63
N ASN A 192 -15.03 -17.65 29.85
CA ASN A 192 -14.14 -18.80 29.92
C ASN A 192 -12.83 -18.47 29.20
N GLN A 193 -11.84 -17.97 29.95
CA GLN A 193 -10.56 -17.53 29.42
C GLN A 193 -9.52 -18.66 29.39
N LEU A 194 -9.07 -19.01 28.18
CA LEU A 194 -8.03 -20.02 27.91
C LEU A 194 -6.70 -19.35 27.49
N ASP A 195 -5.65 -20.16 27.32
CA ASP A 195 -4.31 -19.70 26.92
C ASP A 195 -4.32 -18.89 25.60
N ASP A 196 -3.53 -17.83 25.52
CA ASP A 196 -3.43 -16.95 24.37
C ASP A 196 -2.78 -17.60 23.13
N ASN A 197 -2.07 -18.72 23.33
CA ASN A 197 -1.42 -19.55 22.32
C ASN A 197 -2.16 -20.87 22.07
N LEU A 198 -3.43 -20.97 22.49
CA LEU A 198 -4.27 -22.14 22.25
C LEU A 198 -4.27 -22.51 20.74
N PRO A 199 -3.98 -23.76 20.38
CA PRO A 199 -4.03 -24.23 18.99
C PRO A 199 -5.40 -24.02 18.37
N MET A 200 -5.44 -23.76 17.06
CA MET A 200 -6.72 -23.63 16.36
C MET A 200 -7.44 -24.99 16.28
N ALA A 201 -8.74 -25.00 16.58
CA ALA A 201 -9.59 -26.17 16.48
C ALA A 201 -10.69 -25.97 15.41
N PRO A 202 -11.18 -27.05 14.77
CA PRO A 202 -12.19 -26.96 13.71
C PRO A 202 -13.54 -26.48 14.26
N LEU A 203 -14.20 -25.61 13.49
CA LEU A 203 -15.55 -25.13 13.75
C LEU A 203 -16.60 -26.20 13.42
N SER A 204 -17.67 -26.20 14.20
CA SER A 204 -18.86 -26.99 14.05
C SER A 204 -20.09 -26.07 14.07
N ILE A 205 -21.09 -26.41 13.26
CA ILE A 205 -22.35 -25.69 13.18
C ILE A 205 -23.32 -26.32 14.19
N THR A 206 -23.86 -25.51 15.08
CA THR A 206 -24.87 -25.95 16.06
C THR A 206 -26.20 -26.28 15.36
N GLU A 207 -27.13 -26.93 16.07
CA GLU A 207 -28.48 -27.17 15.54
C GLU A 207 -29.18 -25.86 15.16
N GLU A 208 -29.02 -24.81 15.96
CA GLU A 208 -29.59 -23.50 15.69
C GLU A 208 -28.87 -22.80 14.53
N GLY A 209 -27.53 -22.90 14.45
CA GLY A 209 -26.76 -22.43 13.31
C GLY A 209 -27.22 -23.03 11.99
N ARG A 210 -27.62 -24.31 11.97
CA ARG A 210 -28.15 -24.97 10.77
C ARG A 210 -29.52 -24.44 10.32
N LYS A 211 -30.28 -23.80 11.21
CA LYS A 211 -31.54 -23.12 10.84
C LYS A 211 -31.29 -21.76 10.21
N TRP A 212 -30.15 -21.14 10.51
CA TRP A 212 -29.79 -19.80 10.03
C TRP A 212 -28.96 -19.83 8.76
N TYR A 213 -27.99 -20.75 8.68
CA TYR A 213 -27.04 -20.81 7.59
C TYR A 213 -27.55 -21.63 6.41
N SER A 214 -27.34 -21.10 5.20
CA SER A 214 -27.48 -21.87 3.98
C SER A 214 -26.47 -23.02 3.93
N GLU A 215 -26.73 -24.04 3.11
CA GLU A 215 -25.80 -25.17 2.93
C GLU A 215 -24.40 -24.71 2.50
N ASP A 216 -24.33 -23.66 1.66
CA ASP A 216 -23.07 -23.11 1.18
C ASP A 216 -22.34 -22.34 2.29
N ALA A 217 -23.05 -21.62 3.16
CA ALA A 217 -22.45 -21.01 4.35
C ALA A 217 -21.92 -22.08 5.31
N ILE A 218 -22.67 -23.18 5.52
CA ILE A 218 -22.22 -24.33 6.30
C ILE A 218 -20.95 -24.92 5.71
N ALA A 219 -20.88 -25.14 4.39
CA ALA A 219 -19.69 -25.67 3.73
C ALA A 219 -18.46 -24.76 3.87
N ASN A 220 -18.66 -23.44 3.90
CA ASN A 220 -17.58 -22.46 4.04
C ASN A 220 -17.12 -22.26 5.49
N LEU A 221 -17.95 -22.58 6.48
CA LEU A 221 -17.66 -22.40 7.90
C LEU A 221 -17.26 -23.70 8.60
N ALA A 222 -17.92 -24.82 8.29
CA ALA A 222 -17.69 -26.10 8.95
C ALA A 222 -16.27 -26.62 8.68
N GLY A 223 -15.59 -27.06 9.73
CA GLY A 223 -14.23 -27.60 9.65
C GLY A 223 -13.11 -26.54 9.55
N LYS A 224 -13.44 -25.28 9.26
CA LYS A 224 -12.47 -24.17 9.32
C LYS A 224 -11.91 -24.03 10.72
N LYS A 225 -10.61 -23.76 10.85
CA LYS A 225 -9.95 -23.71 12.15
C LYS A 225 -9.93 -22.30 12.73
N MET A 226 -10.26 -22.21 14.03
CA MET A 226 -10.24 -20.95 14.78
C MET A 226 -9.72 -21.17 16.20
N THR A 227 -9.00 -20.19 16.75
CA THR A 227 -8.60 -20.18 18.16
C THR A 227 -9.68 -19.49 18.99
N VAL A 228 -10.51 -20.27 19.70
CA VAL A 228 -11.61 -19.78 20.55
C VAL A 228 -11.17 -19.80 22.02
N ASN A 229 -10.26 -18.90 22.38
CA ASN A 229 -9.67 -18.84 23.73
C ASN A 229 -10.37 -17.85 24.68
N ARG A 230 -11.46 -17.22 24.24
CA ARG A 230 -12.27 -16.25 25.00
C ARG A 230 -13.76 -16.60 24.86
N ALA A 231 -14.15 -17.86 25.01
CA ALA A 231 -15.54 -18.28 24.83
C ALA A 231 -16.46 -17.71 25.93
N SER A 232 -17.71 -17.39 25.60
CA SER A 232 -18.73 -17.04 26.61
C SER A 232 -19.02 -18.25 27.49
N ALA A 233 -19.10 -18.06 28.81
CA ALA A 233 -19.41 -19.15 29.74
C ALA A 233 -20.89 -19.56 29.64
N PRO A 234 -21.25 -20.80 30.04
CA PRO A 234 -22.65 -21.23 30.10
C PRO A 234 -23.51 -20.25 30.91
N GLY A 235 -24.68 -19.89 30.39
CA GLY A 235 -25.59 -18.91 30.99
C GLY A 235 -25.37 -17.46 30.56
N GLN A 236 -24.30 -17.16 29.80
CA GLN A 236 -24.01 -15.80 29.30
C GLN A 236 -24.50 -15.55 27.87
N TYR A 237 -25.14 -16.53 27.23
CA TYR A 237 -25.70 -16.43 25.89
C TYR A 237 -27.06 -17.13 25.84
N THR A 238 -27.96 -16.64 25.00
CA THR A 238 -29.26 -17.29 24.72
C THR A 238 -29.24 -18.04 23.39
N LEU A 239 -28.23 -17.77 22.56
CA LEU A 239 -28.07 -18.34 21.23
C LEU A 239 -26.60 -18.70 20.99
N SER A 240 -26.33 -19.88 20.42
CA SER A 240 -25.00 -20.30 19.94
C SER A 240 -25.14 -20.84 18.51
N LEU A 241 -24.42 -20.27 17.55
CA LEU A 241 -24.54 -20.62 16.12
C LEU A 241 -23.35 -21.43 15.62
N LEU A 242 -22.17 -21.14 16.18
CA LEU A 242 -20.91 -21.80 15.84
C LEU A 242 -20.14 -22.15 17.11
N GLU A 243 -19.56 -23.34 17.16
CA GLU A 243 -18.78 -23.83 18.29
C GLU A 243 -17.54 -24.57 17.81
N ASN A 244 -16.50 -24.65 18.63
CA ASN A 244 -15.42 -25.62 18.47
C ASN A 244 -15.27 -26.43 19.77
N ALA A 245 -14.21 -27.23 19.88
CA ALA A 245 -13.93 -28.03 21.08
C ALA A 245 -13.71 -27.20 22.37
N ASP A 246 -13.44 -25.89 22.24
CA ASP A 246 -13.10 -24.98 23.34
C ASP A 246 -14.28 -24.10 23.79
N GLY A 247 -15.40 -24.10 23.04
CA GLY A 247 -16.64 -23.40 23.39
C GLY A 247 -17.30 -22.64 22.22
N PRO A 248 -18.25 -21.73 22.51
CA PRO A 248 -18.91 -20.91 21.49
C PRO A 248 -17.94 -19.98 20.78
N ALA A 249 -17.83 -20.22 19.46
CA ALA A 249 -17.11 -19.39 18.51
C ALA A 249 -17.90 -18.14 18.13
N LEU A 250 -19.22 -18.29 17.88
CA LEU A 250 -20.18 -17.21 17.70
C LEU A 250 -21.42 -17.50 18.55
N CYS A 251 -21.72 -16.59 19.47
CA CYS A 251 -22.93 -16.63 20.29
C CYS A 251 -23.63 -15.27 20.31
N ALA A 252 -24.88 -15.25 20.75
CA ALA A 252 -25.63 -14.03 20.98
C ALA A 252 -26.45 -14.05 22.28
N ASN A 253 -26.80 -12.85 22.77
CA ASN A 253 -27.66 -12.66 23.94
C ASN A 253 -28.72 -11.58 23.65
N ASP A 254 -29.96 -11.83 24.04
CA ASP A 254 -31.10 -10.93 23.86
C ASP A 254 -31.39 -10.03 25.08
N PHE A 255 -30.73 -10.29 26.21
CA PHE A 255 -30.97 -9.68 27.52
C PHE A 255 -32.46 -9.68 27.97
N GLY A 256 -33.24 -10.65 27.48
CA GLY A 256 -34.69 -10.78 27.70
C GLY A 256 -35.56 -9.89 26.80
N GLY A 257 -35.01 -9.33 25.71
CA GLY A 257 -35.75 -8.48 24.77
C GLY A 257 -35.92 -9.09 23.37
N LYS A 258 -36.01 -8.22 22.34
CA LYS A 258 -36.29 -8.62 20.94
C LYS A 258 -35.07 -8.56 20.01
N GLY A 259 -33.96 -7.96 20.45
CA GLY A 259 -32.74 -7.81 19.67
C GLY A 259 -31.69 -8.84 20.07
N LEU A 260 -30.49 -8.72 19.50
CA LEU A 260 -29.38 -9.64 19.75
C LEU A 260 -28.05 -8.89 19.80
N LEU A 261 -27.24 -9.19 20.80
CA LEU A 261 -25.81 -8.85 20.85
C LEU A 261 -25.02 -10.07 20.39
N PHE A 262 -24.46 -10.04 19.18
CA PHE A 262 -23.57 -11.05 18.64
C PHE A 262 -22.13 -10.82 19.06
N ARG A 263 -21.43 -11.91 19.41
CA ARG A 263 -20.04 -11.87 19.84
C ARG A 263 -19.23 -13.01 19.25
N ILE A 264 -18.08 -12.69 18.68
CA ILE A 264 -17.06 -13.66 18.26
C ILE A 264 -16.05 -13.89 19.40
N GLY A 265 -15.95 -15.13 19.89
CA GLY A 265 -15.13 -15.50 21.07
C GLY A 265 -13.66 -15.81 20.77
N ALA A 266 -13.13 -15.37 19.63
CA ALA A 266 -11.85 -15.82 19.09
C ALA A 266 -10.82 -14.70 18.85
N LYS A 267 -9.55 -15.10 18.79
CA LYS A 267 -8.38 -14.25 18.48
C LYS A 267 -8.11 -14.12 16.97
N ASN A 268 -8.06 -15.27 16.30
CA ASN A 268 -7.62 -15.42 14.93
C ASN A 268 -8.09 -16.76 14.35
N ALA A 269 -8.00 -16.90 13.04
CA ALA A 269 -8.25 -18.12 12.28
C ALA A 269 -7.14 -18.31 11.23
N GLU A 270 -7.21 -19.38 10.41
CA GLU A 270 -6.19 -19.91 9.48
C GLU A 270 -5.23 -18.89 8.78
N GLY A 271 -4.29 -18.30 9.52
CA GLY A 271 -3.39 -17.24 9.01
C GLY A 271 -4.09 -15.88 8.80
N ASN A 272 -3.30 -14.81 8.64
CA ASN A 272 -3.83 -13.44 8.63
C ASN A 272 -4.83 -13.15 7.50
N ASP A 273 -4.62 -13.72 6.31
CA ASP A 273 -5.48 -13.44 5.15
C ASP A 273 -6.77 -14.26 5.18
N GLN A 274 -6.69 -15.56 5.50
CA GLN A 274 -7.87 -16.41 5.56
C GLN A 274 -8.70 -16.13 6.82
N GLY A 275 -8.06 -15.74 7.93
CA GLY A 275 -8.75 -15.33 9.14
C GLY A 275 -9.62 -14.07 8.95
N ARG A 276 -9.15 -13.09 8.16
CA ARG A 276 -9.97 -11.92 7.78
C ARG A 276 -11.24 -12.33 7.04
N GLY A 277 -11.09 -13.18 6.02
CA GLY A 277 -12.21 -13.69 5.23
C GLY A 277 -13.20 -14.50 6.06
N LEU A 278 -12.72 -15.29 7.03
CA LEU A 278 -13.60 -16.06 7.91
C LEU A 278 -14.45 -15.16 8.80
N PHE A 279 -13.87 -14.15 9.46
CA PHE A 279 -14.59 -13.24 10.35
C PHE A 279 -15.68 -12.46 9.62
N THR A 280 -15.36 -11.92 8.43
CA THR A 280 -16.36 -11.22 7.61
C THR A 280 -17.46 -12.17 7.14
N THR A 281 -17.11 -13.39 6.72
CA THR A 281 -18.08 -14.43 6.32
C THR A 281 -19.01 -14.83 7.48
N ILE A 282 -18.48 -14.99 8.70
CA ILE A 282 -19.30 -15.30 9.89
C ILE A 282 -20.37 -14.21 10.08
N MET A 283 -19.99 -12.94 10.03
CA MET A 283 -20.93 -11.83 10.21
C MET A 283 -21.94 -11.77 9.07
N THR A 284 -21.50 -11.77 7.81
CA THR A 284 -22.38 -11.60 6.65
C THR A 284 -23.34 -12.77 6.50
N ALA A 285 -22.88 -14.03 6.68
CA ALA A 285 -23.74 -15.22 6.64
C ALA A 285 -24.77 -15.23 7.78
N THR A 286 -24.38 -14.77 8.98
CA THR A 286 -25.31 -14.67 10.12
C THR A 286 -26.39 -13.62 9.86
N MET A 287 -26.01 -12.46 9.32
CA MET A 287 -26.96 -11.40 8.98
C MET A 287 -27.89 -11.79 7.82
N GLN A 288 -27.38 -12.54 6.84
CA GLN A 288 -28.21 -13.13 5.78
C GLN A 288 -29.26 -14.08 6.37
N GLY A 289 -28.84 -15.03 7.21
CA GLY A 289 -29.74 -15.97 7.89
C GLY A 289 -30.76 -15.27 8.81
N TYR A 290 -30.35 -14.21 9.50
CA TYR A 290 -31.24 -13.43 10.35
C TYR A 290 -32.30 -12.68 9.54
N VAL A 291 -31.91 -11.98 8.47
CA VAL A 291 -32.84 -11.24 7.60
C VAL A 291 -33.81 -12.19 6.89
N SER A 292 -33.36 -13.38 6.48
CA SER A 292 -34.26 -14.39 5.90
C SER A 292 -35.36 -14.84 6.85
N GLN A 293 -35.06 -14.94 8.15
CA GLN A 293 -36.05 -15.33 9.18
C GLN A 293 -36.88 -14.13 9.68
N HIS A 294 -36.31 -12.92 9.59
CA HIS A 294 -36.91 -11.68 10.10
C HIS A 294 -36.87 -10.58 9.03
N PRO A 295 -37.64 -10.71 7.93
CA PRO A 295 -37.54 -9.84 6.76
C PRO A 295 -37.83 -8.35 7.04
N ASP A 296 -38.54 -8.06 8.13
CA ASP A 296 -38.88 -6.69 8.53
C ASP A 296 -37.92 -6.08 9.56
N ALA A 297 -36.91 -6.82 10.03
CA ALA A 297 -36.06 -6.36 11.13
C ALA A 297 -35.27 -5.08 10.80
N LEU A 298 -34.81 -4.95 9.55
CA LEU A 298 -34.03 -3.80 9.08
C LEU A 298 -34.83 -2.82 8.19
N ARG A 299 -36.11 -3.08 7.94
CA ARG A 299 -36.90 -2.34 6.95
C ARG A 299 -37.03 -0.85 7.30
N GLY A 300 -36.60 0.02 6.37
CA GLY A 300 -36.66 1.47 6.54
C GLY A 300 -35.76 2.01 7.66
N LYS A 301 -34.75 1.23 8.09
CA LYS A 301 -33.80 1.56 9.14
C LYS A 301 -32.37 1.62 8.61
N LYS A 302 -31.43 1.99 9.48
CA LYS A 302 -30.01 2.11 9.20
C LYS A 302 -29.23 0.91 9.76
N VAL A 303 -28.25 0.45 8.98
CA VAL A 303 -27.19 -0.47 9.40
C VAL A 303 -25.91 0.36 9.52
N ALA A 304 -25.38 0.43 10.74
CA ALA A 304 -24.21 1.24 11.03
C ALA A 304 -22.97 0.43 11.36
N ILE A 305 -21.84 0.99 10.98
CA ILE A 305 -20.53 0.60 11.49
C ILE A 305 -19.91 1.78 12.23
N ILE A 306 -19.32 1.49 13.38
CA ILE A 306 -18.51 2.47 14.10
C ILE A 306 -17.15 2.57 13.41
N ALA A 307 -16.86 3.71 12.80
CA ALA A 307 -15.56 4.02 12.25
C ALA A 307 -15.14 5.39 12.77
N LEU A 308 -14.49 5.40 13.93
CA LEU A 308 -14.13 6.63 14.63
C LEU A 308 -13.23 7.49 13.74
N ARG A 309 -13.51 8.79 13.66
CA ARG A 309 -12.62 9.77 13.03
C ARG A 309 -11.28 9.75 13.77
N ASN A 310 -10.18 9.51 13.03
CA ASN A 310 -8.84 9.23 13.58
C ASN A 310 -8.80 8.10 14.63
N GLY A 311 -9.75 7.17 14.56
CA GLY A 311 -9.73 5.94 15.31
C GLY A 311 -8.59 5.03 14.87
N PRO A 312 -8.24 4.02 15.69
CA PRO A 312 -7.34 2.98 15.25
C PRO A 312 -7.80 2.34 13.93
N PRO A 313 -6.92 2.03 12.98
CA PRO A 313 -7.33 1.38 11.72
C PRO A 313 -7.84 -0.06 11.95
N LYS A 314 -7.53 -0.64 13.10
CA LYS A 314 -7.85 -2.02 13.48
C LYS A 314 -7.98 -2.13 14.99
N GLY A 315 -8.94 -2.91 15.46
CA GLY A 315 -9.19 -3.21 16.87
C GLY A 315 -8.21 -4.20 17.51
N GLY A 316 -8.34 -4.38 18.83
CA GLY A 316 -7.65 -5.43 19.57
C GLY A 316 -8.32 -6.78 19.38
N TRP A 317 -7.52 -7.86 19.23
CA TRP A 317 -8.03 -9.24 19.11
C TRP A 317 -9.05 -9.50 17.99
N THR A 318 -8.96 -8.74 16.90
CA THR A 318 -9.71 -9.01 15.67
C THR A 318 -8.74 -9.04 14.49
N PRO A 319 -8.91 -9.90 13.47
CA PRO A 319 -8.03 -9.92 12.31
C PRO A 319 -8.37 -8.85 11.26
N VAL A 320 -9.59 -8.30 11.27
CA VAL A 320 -10.16 -7.43 10.22
C VAL A 320 -10.01 -5.95 10.57
N ALA A 321 -9.59 -5.13 9.61
CA ALA A 321 -9.52 -3.67 9.76
C ALA A 321 -10.89 -3.00 9.62
N VAL A 322 -11.04 -1.77 10.11
CA VAL A 322 -12.32 -1.04 10.10
C VAL A 322 -12.85 -0.81 8.69
N ASP A 323 -11.99 -0.44 7.75
CA ASP A 323 -12.34 -0.23 6.34
C ASP A 323 -12.69 -1.54 5.62
N GLU A 324 -12.05 -2.65 6.00
CA GLU A 324 -12.42 -3.99 5.52
C GLU A 324 -13.80 -4.41 6.00
N TRP A 325 -14.18 -4.06 7.24
CA TRP A 325 -15.55 -4.24 7.73
C TRP A 325 -16.54 -3.37 6.96
N GLN A 326 -16.20 -2.10 6.68
CA GLN A 326 -17.03 -1.21 5.85
C GLN A 326 -17.27 -1.84 4.47
N GLN A 327 -16.21 -2.33 3.82
CA GLN A 327 -16.29 -3.00 2.52
C GLN A 327 -17.11 -4.29 2.58
N ALA A 328 -16.92 -5.12 3.61
CA ALA A 328 -17.67 -6.36 3.78
C ALA A 328 -19.18 -6.10 3.91
N ILE A 329 -19.58 -5.09 4.69
CA ILE A 329 -20.99 -4.68 4.82
C ILE A 329 -21.51 -4.08 3.51
N ALA A 330 -20.75 -3.15 2.90
CA ALA A 330 -21.13 -2.49 1.66
C ALA A 330 -21.37 -3.49 0.52
N ASN A 331 -20.52 -4.51 0.41
CA ASN A 331 -20.60 -5.53 -0.63
C ASN A 331 -21.70 -6.59 -0.36
N SER A 332 -22.27 -6.64 0.85
CA SER A 332 -23.30 -7.63 1.19
C SER A 332 -24.69 -7.21 0.69
N SER A 333 -25.56 -8.19 0.40
CA SER A 333 -26.94 -7.93 -0.07
C SER A 333 -27.99 -7.79 1.03
N PHE A 334 -27.73 -8.27 2.26
CA PHE A 334 -28.75 -8.40 3.32
C PHE A 334 -29.46 -7.08 3.66
N TRP A 335 -28.74 -5.96 3.70
CA TRP A 335 -29.29 -4.66 4.05
C TRP A 335 -30.07 -4.04 2.89
N ARG A 336 -29.61 -4.21 1.64
CA ARG A 336 -30.29 -3.76 0.42
C ARG A 336 -31.63 -4.47 0.26
N LEU A 337 -31.65 -5.80 0.42
CA LEU A 337 -32.85 -6.61 0.31
C LEU A 337 -33.89 -6.27 1.38
N ALA A 338 -33.44 -5.86 2.57
CA ALA A 338 -34.32 -5.41 3.63
C ALA A 338 -34.82 -3.96 3.45
N GLY A 339 -34.31 -3.20 2.46
CA GLY A 339 -34.63 -1.78 2.28
C GLY A 339 -34.06 -0.90 3.40
N ALA A 340 -32.86 -1.23 3.87
CA ALA A 340 -32.12 -0.45 4.86
C ALA A 340 -31.13 0.53 4.18
N GLU A 341 -30.59 1.46 4.95
CA GLU A 341 -29.51 2.37 4.54
C GLU A 341 -28.21 2.06 5.29
N LEU A 342 -27.06 2.29 4.66
CA LEU A 342 -25.76 2.23 5.34
C LEU A 342 -25.42 3.57 5.99
N ALA A 343 -24.88 3.51 7.20
CA ALA A 343 -24.42 4.67 7.95
C ALA A 343 -23.06 4.43 8.61
N ILE A 344 -22.33 5.52 8.84
CA ILE A 344 -21.05 5.50 9.57
C ILE A 344 -21.23 6.29 10.86
N ILE A 345 -20.77 5.72 11.97
CA ILE A 345 -20.69 6.39 13.27
C ILE A 345 -19.24 6.80 13.51
N GLU A 346 -18.98 8.10 13.53
CA GLU A 346 -17.62 8.68 13.57
C GLU A 346 -17.11 9.03 14.96
N ASN A 347 -17.96 9.02 15.99
CA ASN A 347 -17.56 9.32 17.37
C ASN A 347 -18.51 8.71 18.42
N ALA A 348 -18.08 8.73 19.69
CA ALA A 348 -18.84 8.17 20.81
C ALA A 348 -20.20 8.87 21.02
N THR A 349 -20.31 10.17 20.73
CA THR A 349 -21.57 10.92 20.83
C THR A 349 -22.60 10.43 19.81
N GLN A 350 -22.19 10.25 18.55
CA GLN A 350 -23.03 9.66 17.51
C GLN A 350 -23.42 8.22 17.85
N MET A 351 -22.50 7.43 18.42
CA MET A 351 -22.79 6.07 18.88
C MET A 351 -23.89 6.06 19.94
N ARG A 352 -23.78 6.92 20.97
CA ARG A 352 -24.79 7.05 22.03
C ARG A 352 -26.14 7.48 21.47
N ALA A 353 -26.16 8.42 20.52
CA ALA A 353 -27.38 8.85 19.85
C ALA A 353 -28.01 7.71 19.02
N ALA A 354 -27.20 6.94 18.30
CA ALA A 354 -27.64 5.77 17.54
C ALA A 354 -28.25 4.69 18.43
N MET A 355 -27.61 4.40 19.58
CA MET A 355 -28.16 3.47 20.57
C MET A 355 -29.45 3.96 21.22
N ALA A 356 -29.62 5.28 21.40
CA ALA A 356 -30.83 5.85 22.01
C ALA A 356 -32.03 5.94 21.05
N GLY A 357 -31.77 6.11 19.74
CA GLY A 357 -32.79 6.20 18.70
C GLY A 357 -33.40 4.86 18.28
N ASN A 358 -34.40 4.92 17.40
CA ASN A 358 -35.06 3.74 16.79
C ASN A 358 -34.70 3.54 15.31
N ASP A 359 -33.92 4.45 14.74
CA ASP A 359 -33.60 4.49 13.31
C ASP A 359 -32.48 3.50 12.95
N PHE A 360 -31.70 3.03 13.92
CA PHE A 360 -30.60 2.08 13.70
C PHE A 360 -31.02 0.66 14.09
N ALA A 361 -31.16 -0.21 13.10
CA ALA A 361 -31.49 -1.62 13.34
C ALA A 361 -30.27 -2.45 13.75
N MET A 362 -29.09 -2.08 13.26
CA MET A 362 -27.84 -2.79 13.51
C MET A 362 -26.69 -1.82 13.71
N ILE A 363 -25.82 -2.10 14.69
CA ILE A 363 -24.56 -1.39 14.93
C ILE A 363 -23.44 -2.42 15.08
N LEU A 364 -22.39 -2.31 14.24
CA LEU A 364 -21.16 -3.08 14.36
C LEU A 364 -20.08 -2.27 15.08
N ASN A 365 -19.55 -2.82 16.18
CA ASN A 365 -18.29 -2.40 16.78
C ASN A 365 -17.14 -3.23 16.16
N PRO A 366 -16.33 -2.66 15.25
CA PRO A 366 -15.25 -3.38 14.60
C PRO A 366 -13.99 -3.49 15.46
N TYR A 367 -13.96 -2.90 16.66
CA TYR A 367 -12.72 -2.73 17.43
C TYR A 367 -12.37 -3.91 18.37
N GLY A 368 -13.08 -5.04 18.26
CA GLY A 368 -12.80 -6.26 19.02
C GLY A 368 -12.93 -6.04 20.53
N GLU A 369 -11.84 -6.11 21.29
CA GLU A 369 -11.89 -5.88 22.75
C GLU A 369 -12.12 -4.42 23.16
N TRP A 370 -12.07 -3.49 22.22
CA TRP A 370 -12.11 -2.07 22.51
C TRP A 370 -13.50 -1.49 22.28
N PHE A 371 -13.90 -0.57 23.16
CA PHE A 371 -15.18 0.12 23.07
C PHE A 371 -14.98 1.65 23.00
N PRO A 372 -15.68 2.37 22.11
CA PRO A 372 -15.61 3.83 22.05
C PRO A 372 -16.26 4.49 23.29
N SER A 373 -15.47 4.83 24.30
CA SER A 373 -15.92 5.58 25.49
C SER A 373 -14.73 6.30 26.14
N HIS A 374 -14.98 7.42 26.84
CA HIS A 374 -13.89 8.29 27.30
C HIS A 374 -13.32 7.95 28.69
N SER A 375 -14.01 7.13 29.47
CA SER A 375 -13.54 6.69 30.79
C SER A 375 -14.15 5.33 31.15
N ALA A 376 -13.62 4.69 32.21
CA ALA A 376 -14.19 3.46 32.73
C ALA A 376 -15.62 3.66 33.28
N GLU A 377 -15.92 4.81 33.87
CA GLU A 377 -17.26 5.16 34.35
C GLU A 377 -18.24 5.41 33.20
N GLU A 378 -17.80 6.14 32.16
CA GLU A 378 -18.62 6.34 30.95
C GLU A 378 -18.88 5.01 30.23
N LEU A 379 -17.89 4.12 30.19
CA LEU A 379 -18.04 2.78 29.62
C LEU A 379 -19.21 2.05 30.28
N MET A 380 -19.28 2.00 31.61
CA MET A 380 -20.38 1.29 32.30
C MET A 380 -21.76 1.86 31.93
N ALA A 381 -21.88 3.20 31.88
CA ALA A 381 -23.13 3.84 31.47
C ALA A 381 -23.48 3.57 30.00
N ASP A 382 -22.48 3.50 29.12
CA ASP A 382 -22.67 3.20 27.70
C ASP A 382 -23.07 1.72 27.48
N LEU A 383 -22.55 0.81 28.30
CA LEU A 383 -22.96 -0.60 28.27
C LEU A 383 -24.41 -0.80 28.73
N ASP A 384 -24.88 -0.01 29.70
CA ASP A 384 -26.31 -0.02 30.07
C ASP A 384 -27.19 0.47 28.90
N ARG A 385 -26.76 1.51 28.16
CA ARG A 385 -27.45 1.97 26.94
C ARG A 385 -27.46 0.89 25.85
N LEU A 386 -26.36 0.18 25.67
CA LEU A 386 -26.24 -0.93 24.73
C LEU A 386 -27.24 -2.04 25.09
N ARG A 387 -27.32 -2.42 26.37
CA ARG A 387 -28.30 -3.41 26.86
C ARG A 387 -29.73 -2.99 26.53
N ASP A 388 -30.06 -1.72 26.76
CA ASP A 388 -31.39 -1.20 26.46
C ASP A 388 -31.68 -1.14 24.95
N TYR A 389 -30.67 -0.80 24.13
CA TYR A 389 -30.76 -0.84 22.66
C TYR A 389 -31.09 -2.25 22.16
N VAL A 390 -30.37 -3.26 22.65
CA VAL A 390 -30.62 -4.68 22.32
C VAL A 390 -32.01 -5.10 22.77
N ARG A 391 -32.42 -4.75 24.00
CA ARG A 391 -33.76 -5.09 24.50
C ARG A 391 -34.90 -4.56 23.64
N ARG A 392 -34.74 -3.35 23.08
CA ARG A 392 -35.72 -2.72 22.18
C ARG A 392 -35.80 -3.34 20.79
N GLY A 393 -34.89 -4.25 20.43
CA GLY A 393 -34.86 -4.87 19.11
C GLY A 393 -33.64 -4.51 18.25
N GLY A 394 -32.65 -3.80 18.82
CA GLY A 394 -31.40 -3.48 18.14
C GLY A 394 -30.47 -4.69 18.01
N LEU A 395 -29.70 -4.74 16.92
CA LEU A 395 -28.68 -5.76 16.69
C LEU A 395 -27.30 -5.15 16.93
N TRP A 396 -26.54 -5.69 17.87
CA TRP A 396 -25.19 -5.24 18.17
C TRP A 396 -24.17 -6.32 17.82
N TRP A 397 -23.05 -5.94 17.22
CA TRP A 397 -21.96 -6.87 16.89
C TRP A 397 -20.63 -6.49 17.55
N GLU A 398 -20.01 -7.46 18.21
CA GLU A 398 -18.64 -7.40 18.74
C GLU A 398 -17.70 -8.32 17.93
N ALA A 399 -16.63 -7.73 17.39
CA ALA A 399 -15.80 -8.33 16.32
C ALA A 399 -14.63 -9.23 16.77
N GLY A 400 -14.49 -9.56 18.07
CA GLY A 400 -13.46 -10.48 18.56
C GLY A 400 -13.02 -10.25 20.01
N GLY A 401 -12.26 -11.22 20.57
CA GLY A 401 -11.60 -11.11 21.88
C GLY A 401 -12.52 -11.01 23.10
N TYR A 402 -11.96 -10.62 24.25
CA TYR A 402 -12.67 -10.25 25.49
C TYR A 402 -13.38 -8.89 25.33
N SER A 403 -14.60 -8.88 24.79
CA SER A 403 -15.38 -7.65 24.54
C SER A 403 -15.40 -6.70 25.75
N PHE A 404 -15.20 -5.42 25.49
CA PHE A 404 -15.21 -4.33 26.48
C PHE A 404 -14.06 -4.36 27.51
N TYR A 405 -12.99 -5.10 27.25
CA TYR A 405 -11.83 -5.12 28.15
C TYR A 405 -11.08 -3.78 28.17
N TYR A 406 -11.11 -3.06 27.04
CA TYR A 406 -10.56 -1.71 26.91
C TYR A 406 -11.61 -0.71 26.46
N PHE A 407 -11.43 0.56 26.82
CA PHE A 407 -12.12 1.68 26.20
C PHE A 407 -11.12 2.56 25.43
N LEU A 408 -11.60 3.28 24.43
CA LEU A 408 -10.81 4.18 23.61
C LEU A 408 -10.90 5.61 24.15
N GLU A 409 -9.93 6.01 24.96
CA GLU A 409 -9.88 7.36 25.53
C GLU A 409 -9.12 8.34 24.63
N PRO A 410 -9.53 9.62 24.57
CA PRO A 410 -8.83 10.63 23.80
C PRO A 410 -7.44 10.93 24.39
N LYS A 411 -6.41 10.78 23.58
CA LYS A 411 -5.03 11.15 23.93
C LYS A 411 -4.89 12.68 23.92
N PRO A 412 -4.32 13.33 24.95
CA PRO A 412 -4.22 14.79 24.98
C PRO A 412 -3.26 15.34 23.92
N TYR A 413 -2.01 14.86 23.88
CA TYR A 413 -0.98 15.37 22.99
C TYR A 413 -0.37 14.25 22.16
N LEU A 414 -0.17 14.52 20.87
CA LEU A 414 0.55 13.62 19.99
C LEU A 414 2.06 13.81 20.13
N SER A 415 2.80 12.79 19.74
CA SER A 415 4.26 12.80 19.75
C SER A 415 4.80 11.89 18.67
N PHE A 416 5.95 12.24 18.13
CA PHE A 416 6.63 11.50 17.10
C PHE A 416 8.15 11.49 17.35
N SER A 417 8.81 10.38 17.05
CA SER A 417 10.25 10.23 17.31
C SER A 417 10.91 9.28 16.32
N VAL A 418 12.17 9.56 15.98
CA VAL A 418 12.98 8.75 15.07
C VAL A 418 14.43 8.66 15.56
N GLN A 419 15.17 7.68 15.04
CA GLN A 419 16.60 7.50 15.30
C GLN A 419 17.41 7.68 14.01
N TYR A 420 18.56 8.31 14.10
CA TYR A 420 19.48 8.56 13.01
C TYR A 420 20.84 7.91 13.29
N PRO A 421 21.52 7.25 12.33
CA PRO A 421 21.07 7.00 10.96
C PRO A 421 20.02 5.87 10.90
N SER A 422 18.92 6.20 10.25
CA SER A 422 17.78 5.37 9.79
C SER A 422 16.62 6.30 9.47
N ALA A 423 16.54 7.44 10.17
CA ALA A 423 15.84 8.65 9.74
C ALA A 423 16.53 9.24 8.51
N VAL A 424 15.75 9.85 7.62
CA VAL A 424 16.26 10.40 6.36
C VAL A 424 17.30 11.52 6.52
N ALA A 425 17.29 12.23 7.65
CA ALA A 425 18.26 13.28 8.01
C ALA A 425 18.22 13.60 9.51
N ASP A 426 19.29 14.20 10.04
CA ASP A 426 19.32 14.87 11.36
C ASP A 426 18.94 16.35 11.22
N PHE A 427 17.69 16.61 10.83
CA PHE A 427 17.22 17.96 10.46
C PHE A 427 15.76 18.19 10.84
N VAL A 428 15.48 19.34 11.46
CA VAL A 428 14.14 19.84 11.77
C VAL A 428 14.04 21.31 11.35
N PHE A 429 12.88 21.72 10.84
CA PHE A 429 12.59 23.13 10.52
C PHE A 429 11.25 23.55 11.10
N VAL A 430 11.25 24.60 11.92
CA VAL A 430 10.03 25.20 12.47
C VAL A 430 9.70 26.43 11.65
N ASP A 431 8.56 26.37 10.94
CA ASP A 431 8.14 27.36 9.95
C ASP A 431 7.13 28.35 10.56
N TYR A 432 7.44 29.64 10.50
CA TYR A 432 6.52 30.74 10.83
C TYR A 432 6.38 31.68 9.63
N ARG A 433 5.34 32.54 9.66
CA ARG A 433 4.94 33.34 8.50
C ARG A 433 6.03 34.25 7.92
N ARG A 434 6.98 34.78 8.72
CA ARG A 434 8.01 35.73 8.24
C ARG A 434 9.44 35.21 8.33
N SER A 435 9.69 34.15 9.11
CA SER A 435 11.01 33.55 9.32
C SER A 435 10.84 32.14 9.89
N GLY A 436 11.73 31.22 9.55
CA GLY A 436 11.80 29.89 10.14
C GLY A 436 13.14 29.60 10.81
N ILE A 437 13.10 28.60 11.69
CA ILE A 437 14.21 28.20 12.56
C ILE A 437 14.63 26.78 12.19
N ALA A 438 15.87 26.62 11.73
CA ALA A 438 16.45 25.32 11.40
C ALA A 438 17.24 24.76 12.59
N LEU A 439 17.04 23.47 12.87
CA LEU A 439 17.65 22.73 13.97
C LEU A 439 18.28 21.46 13.42
N PHE A 440 19.59 21.29 13.53
CA PHE A 440 20.26 20.11 12.97
C PHE A 440 21.62 19.83 13.59
N GLY A 441 22.06 18.57 13.47
CA GLY A 441 23.43 18.15 13.77
C GLY A 441 24.42 18.51 12.66
N ILE A 442 25.65 18.85 13.05
CA ILE A 442 26.80 18.92 12.14
C ILE A 442 27.72 17.75 12.47
N GLN A 443 27.73 16.77 11.57
CA GLN A 443 28.34 15.46 11.74
C GLN A 443 29.45 15.25 10.72
N PRO A 444 30.48 14.45 11.04
CA PRO A 444 31.43 14.02 10.04
C PRO A 444 30.74 13.10 9.01
N MET A 445 31.07 13.35 7.74
CA MET A 445 30.77 12.46 6.61
C MET A 445 32.05 11.74 6.18
N MET A 446 31.99 10.43 5.97
CA MET A 446 33.14 9.67 5.46
C MET A 446 33.51 10.13 4.05
N ARG A 447 34.81 10.26 3.76
CA ARG A 447 35.28 10.72 2.43
C ARG A 447 35.88 9.61 1.58
N LYS A 448 36.12 8.45 2.18
CA LYS A 448 36.66 7.24 1.56
C LYS A 448 36.15 6.02 2.32
N PRO A 449 36.17 4.82 1.73
CA PRO A 449 35.88 3.60 2.45
C PRO A 449 36.75 3.47 3.70
N TRP A 450 36.15 3.02 4.81
CA TRP A 450 36.86 2.70 6.06
C TRP A 450 37.47 3.90 6.80
N ASP A 451 36.88 5.09 6.64
CA ASP A 451 37.35 6.35 7.22
C ASP A 451 37.07 6.45 8.75
N ARG A 452 37.95 5.83 9.55
CA ARG A 452 37.82 5.73 11.01
C ARG A 452 37.80 7.06 11.76
N GLU A 453 38.33 8.13 11.17
CA GLU A 453 38.40 9.45 11.79
C GLU A 453 37.08 10.23 11.64
N ARG A 454 36.18 9.77 10.76
CA ARG A 454 34.97 10.48 10.35
C ARG A 454 33.69 9.65 10.55
N VAL A 455 33.65 8.85 11.61
CA VAL A 455 32.46 8.10 12.05
C VAL A 455 31.43 9.04 12.70
N ALA A 456 30.16 8.86 12.39
CA ALA A 456 29.10 9.68 12.97
C ALA A 456 28.73 9.24 14.38
N VAL A 457 28.09 10.15 15.11
CA VAL A 457 27.45 9.85 16.40
C VAL A 457 25.94 9.77 16.16
N PRO A 458 25.32 8.59 16.25
CA PRO A 458 23.88 8.41 16.10
C PRO A 458 23.08 9.33 17.03
N CYS A 459 21.88 9.77 16.62
CA CYS A 459 21.04 10.64 17.42
C CYS A 459 19.58 10.21 17.46
N SER A 460 18.85 10.71 18.45
CA SER A 460 17.41 10.53 18.61
C SER A 460 16.73 11.88 18.53
N LEU A 461 15.76 12.00 17.63
CA LEU A 461 14.95 13.19 17.45
C LEU A 461 13.54 12.90 17.96
N ARG A 462 12.94 13.86 18.65
CA ARG A 462 11.54 13.77 19.08
C ARG A 462 10.85 15.13 18.96
N THR A 463 9.58 15.07 18.57
CA THR A 463 8.63 16.19 18.58
C THR A 463 7.33 15.77 19.27
N GLY A 464 6.60 16.70 19.86
CA GLY A 464 5.27 16.42 20.41
C GLY A 464 4.59 17.66 20.99
N GLY A 465 3.28 17.55 21.24
CA GLY A 465 2.53 18.60 21.91
C GLY A 465 2.81 18.63 23.41
N ASP A 466 2.89 19.82 23.98
CA ASP A 466 2.81 20.08 25.41
C ASP A 466 2.01 21.36 25.69
N PRO A 467 1.72 21.73 26.96
CA PRO A 467 1.00 22.96 27.26
C PRO A 467 1.69 24.26 26.79
N ALA A 468 2.99 24.24 26.50
CA ALA A 468 3.76 25.39 26.02
C ALA A 468 3.84 25.45 24.48
N GLY A 469 3.52 24.37 23.76
CA GLY A 469 3.40 24.31 22.31
C GLY A 469 4.03 23.04 21.72
N ALA A 470 4.81 23.21 20.65
CA ALA A 470 5.56 22.12 20.03
C ALA A 470 6.90 21.92 20.74
N ALA A 471 7.02 20.81 21.47
CA ALA A 471 8.22 20.41 22.20
C ALA A 471 9.15 19.59 21.30
N LEU A 472 10.40 20.04 21.14
CA LEU A 472 11.45 19.39 20.38
C LEU A 472 12.62 18.98 21.29
N SER A 473 13.17 17.78 21.07
CA SER A 473 14.39 17.32 21.74
C SER A 473 15.30 16.55 20.79
N HIS A 474 16.61 16.72 21.00
CA HIS A 474 17.67 16.07 20.22
C HIS A 474 18.71 15.46 21.18
N GLY A 475 19.04 14.18 21.01
CA GLY A 475 20.01 13.51 21.86
C GLY A 475 21.02 12.63 21.12
N TRP A 476 22.29 12.78 21.48
CA TRP A 476 23.43 12.04 20.96
C TRP A 476 23.59 10.70 21.67
N ASN A 477 23.66 9.61 20.92
CA ASN A 477 23.83 8.26 21.44
C ASN A 477 25.29 7.79 21.23
N ASP A 478 26.00 7.52 22.32
CA ASP A 478 27.31 6.86 22.31
C ASP A 478 27.52 6.09 23.62
N ALA A 479 28.45 5.13 23.64
CA ALA A 479 28.77 4.34 24.82
C ALA A 479 29.93 5.00 25.57
N ILE A 480 29.61 5.95 26.46
CA ILE A 480 30.59 6.71 27.24
C ILE A 480 30.85 5.97 28.55
N GLU A 481 31.86 5.11 28.57
CA GLU A 481 32.21 4.29 29.73
C GLU A 481 32.80 5.13 30.88
N PRO A 482 32.80 4.64 32.13
CA PRO A 482 33.36 5.35 33.27
C PRO A 482 34.81 5.79 33.03
N GLY A 483 35.08 7.07 33.28
CA GLY A 483 36.40 7.68 33.10
C GLY A 483 36.77 8.03 31.66
N MET A 484 35.89 7.78 30.68
CA MET A 484 36.11 8.25 29.30
C MET A 484 35.76 9.74 29.18
N ALA A 485 36.68 10.51 28.59
CA ALA A 485 36.36 11.83 28.07
C ALA A 485 35.64 11.68 26.72
N TRP A 486 34.60 12.47 26.48
CA TRP A 486 33.82 12.41 25.25
C TRP A 486 33.29 13.79 24.86
N GLN A 487 33.20 14.06 23.56
CA GLN A 487 32.65 15.30 23.03
C GLN A 487 31.56 14.98 21.99
N SER A 488 30.43 15.67 22.10
CA SER A 488 29.34 15.55 21.14
C SER A 488 29.68 16.25 19.81
N PRO A 489 29.03 15.86 18.71
CA PRO A 489 28.90 16.73 17.55
C PRO A 489 28.24 18.06 17.91
N ILE A 490 28.26 19.00 16.96
CA ILE A 490 27.62 20.30 17.11
C ILE A 490 26.13 20.16 16.80
N TYR A 491 25.28 20.71 17.66
CA TYR A 491 23.87 20.95 17.39
C TYR A 491 23.66 22.44 17.09
N ARG A 492 23.17 22.76 15.89
CA ARG A 492 22.99 24.13 15.43
C ARG A 492 21.54 24.56 15.50
N CYS A 493 21.32 25.78 16.00
CA CYS A 493 20.05 26.50 15.90
C CYS A 493 20.25 27.75 15.04
N GLN A 494 19.62 27.80 13.85
CA GLN A 494 19.85 28.80 12.82
C GLN A 494 18.57 29.52 12.39
N PHE A 495 18.66 30.84 12.21
CA PHE A 495 17.55 31.76 11.99
C PHE A 495 17.60 32.43 10.61
N GLY A 496 16.46 33.02 10.22
CA GLY A 496 16.36 33.90 9.06
C GLY A 496 16.23 33.20 7.72
N PHE A 497 15.71 31.97 7.72
CA PHE A 497 15.30 31.28 6.51
C PHE A 497 13.83 31.59 6.22
N ALA A 498 13.50 31.94 4.98
CA ALA A 498 12.12 32.20 4.60
C ALA A 498 11.30 30.91 4.40
N THR A 499 11.97 29.81 4.02
CA THR A 499 11.35 28.51 3.76
C THR A 499 12.31 27.38 4.15
N PRO A 500 11.85 26.11 4.24
CA PRO A 500 12.72 24.99 4.59
C PRO A 500 13.82 24.67 3.55
N GLN A 501 13.63 24.99 2.27
CA GLN A 501 14.54 24.57 1.20
C GLN A 501 15.94 25.20 1.31
N PRO A 502 16.12 26.52 1.50
CA PRO A 502 17.44 27.10 1.76
C PRO A 502 18.10 26.58 3.05
N ALA A 503 17.30 26.18 4.05
CA ALA A 503 17.82 25.55 5.26
C ALA A 503 18.36 24.14 5.00
N LEU A 504 17.70 23.36 4.15
CA LEU A 504 18.19 22.06 3.69
C LEU A 504 19.44 22.18 2.81
N ASP A 505 19.54 23.22 1.97
CA ASP A 505 20.76 23.51 1.21
C ASP A 505 21.94 23.83 2.14
N GLU A 506 21.72 24.60 3.21
CA GLU A 506 22.75 24.85 4.23
C GLU A 506 23.11 23.58 5.00
N TYR A 507 22.13 22.78 5.41
CA TYR A 507 22.34 21.48 6.05
C TYR A 507 23.22 20.57 5.19
N ALA A 508 22.89 20.44 3.90
CA ALA A 508 23.66 19.65 2.95
C ALA A 508 25.10 20.16 2.82
N ARG A 509 25.27 21.49 2.72
CA ARG A 509 26.59 22.12 2.59
C ARG A 509 27.48 21.87 3.81
N VAL A 510 26.96 22.02 5.03
CA VAL A 510 27.77 21.85 6.25
C VAL A 510 28.05 20.38 6.60
N ASN A 511 27.16 19.46 6.18
CA ASN A 511 27.33 18.01 6.38
C ASN A 511 27.96 17.29 5.18
N GLU A 512 28.48 18.02 4.19
CA GLU A 512 29.15 17.46 3.02
C GLU A 512 28.27 16.47 2.21
N ILE A 513 26.95 16.73 2.15
CA ILE A 513 26.01 15.98 1.30
C ILE A 513 26.05 16.63 -0.08
N ALA A 514 26.75 15.98 -1.02
CA ALA A 514 27.04 16.55 -2.32
C ALA A 514 27.35 15.46 -3.34
N GLY A 515 27.02 15.74 -4.61
CA GLY A 515 27.29 14.83 -5.70
C GLY A 515 26.31 15.03 -6.85
N SER A 516 26.38 14.14 -7.82
CA SER A 516 25.38 14.01 -8.88
C SER A 516 25.31 12.57 -9.34
N LEU A 517 24.19 12.20 -9.95
CA LEU A 517 24.02 10.87 -10.53
C LEU A 517 25.03 10.62 -11.67
N GLU A 518 25.34 11.66 -12.46
CA GLU A 518 26.35 11.62 -13.53
C GLU A 518 27.77 11.36 -13.02
N ALA A 519 28.10 11.75 -11.79
CA ALA A 519 29.41 11.47 -11.19
C ALA A 519 29.55 10.01 -10.74
N LYS A 520 28.43 9.35 -10.40
CA LYS A 520 28.40 7.96 -9.93
C LYS A 520 28.34 6.97 -11.08
N VAL A 521 27.50 7.23 -12.08
CA VAL A 521 27.39 6.41 -13.29
C VAL A 521 28.21 7.03 -14.41
N ARG A 522 29.49 6.67 -14.47
CA ARG A 522 30.46 7.27 -15.40
C ARG A 522 30.17 6.98 -16.88
N ASN A 523 29.42 5.92 -17.19
CA ASN A 523 28.97 5.60 -18.54
C ASN A 523 27.64 6.32 -18.85
N PRO A 524 27.62 7.34 -19.73
CA PRO A 524 26.40 8.09 -20.04
C PRO A 524 25.29 7.24 -20.68
N GLU A 525 25.64 6.22 -21.47
CA GLU A 525 24.64 5.33 -22.09
C GLU A 525 23.95 4.45 -21.03
N GLN A 526 24.73 3.92 -20.09
CA GLN A 526 24.21 3.16 -18.96
C GLN A 526 23.31 4.02 -18.08
N LEU A 527 23.73 5.26 -17.80
CA LEU A 527 22.91 6.21 -17.03
C LEU A 527 21.59 6.52 -17.74
N GLU A 528 21.63 6.77 -19.05
CA GLU A 528 20.41 7.00 -19.82
C GLU A 528 19.50 5.76 -19.79
N LYS A 529 20.05 4.54 -19.95
CA LYS A 529 19.26 3.30 -19.81
C LYS A 529 18.63 3.18 -18.41
N LEU A 530 19.40 3.44 -17.34
CA LEU A 530 18.89 3.42 -15.96
C LEU A 530 17.73 4.41 -15.77
N LYS A 531 17.86 5.65 -16.27
CA LYS A 531 16.79 6.66 -16.20
C LYS A 531 15.54 6.25 -16.99
N ASN A 532 15.68 5.46 -18.05
CA ASN A 532 14.56 5.01 -18.89
C ASN A 532 13.98 3.64 -18.46
N ALA A 533 14.50 3.01 -17.40
CA ALA A 533 14.15 1.66 -17.01
C ALA A 533 13.16 1.60 -15.84
N VAL A 534 12.11 0.82 -15.99
CA VAL A 534 11.24 0.33 -14.92
C VAL A 534 12.01 -0.71 -14.11
N LEU A 535 11.91 -0.64 -12.79
CA LEU A 535 12.38 -1.71 -11.91
C LEU A 535 11.38 -2.88 -11.94
N VAL A 536 11.75 -4.00 -12.55
CA VAL A 536 10.88 -5.18 -12.64
C VAL A 536 11.42 -6.30 -11.75
N ARG A 537 10.73 -6.57 -10.64
CA ARG A 537 10.96 -7.77 -9.83
C ARG A 537 10.42 -8.96 -10.59
N MET A 538 11.33 -9.81 -11.06
CA MET A 538 10.99 -10.96 -11.89
C MET A 538 10.95 -12.24 -11.06
N GLY A 539 9.87 -13.03 -11.21
CA GLY A 539 9.75 -14.35 -10.62
C GLY A 539 10.06 -15.47 -11.61
N GLY A 540 10.49 -16.61 -11.09
CA GLY A 540 10.60 -17.86 -11.85
C GLY A 540 11.36 -18.94 -11.09
N ALA A 541 10.86 -20.17 -11.10
CA ALA A 541 11.43 -21.26 -10.30
C ALA A 541 12.77 -21.80 -10.84
N THR A 542 13.10 -21.55 -12.11
CA THR A 542 14.35 -21.97 -12.72
C THR A 542 14.91 -20.87 -13.62
N ALA A 543 16.19 -20.95 -13.95
CA ALA A 543 16.81 -20.05 -14.92
C ALA A 543 16.07 -20.04 -16.27
N ASP A 544 15.61 -21.19 -16.77
CA ASP A 544 14.86 -21.27 -18.03
C ASP A 544 13.52 -20.54 -17.98
N ILE A 545 12.78 -20.69 -16.88
CA ILE A 545 11.51 -19.98 -16.68
C ILE A 545 11.76 -18.47 -16.64
N GLN A 546 12.84 -18.02 -15.97
CA GLN A 546 13.18 -16.61 -15.90
C GLN A 546 13.65 -16.04 -17.25
N ILE A 547 14.41 -16.81 -18.05
CA ILE A 547 14.78 -16.42 -19.42
C ILE A 547 13.52 -16.25 -20.29
N GLN A 548 12.59 -17.21 -20.23
CA GLN A 548 11.33 -17.12 -20.97
C GLN A 548 10.49 -15.92 -20.53
N THR A 549 10.35 -15.71 -19.22
CA THR A 549 9.59 -14.60 -18.64
C THR A 549 10.13 -13.24 -19.09
N MET A 550 11.45 -13.11 -19.22
CA MET A 550 12.10 -11.84 -19.55
C MET A 550 11.80 -11.37 -20.97
N ALA A 551 11.62 -12.30 -21.91
CA ALA A 551 11.35 -11.97 -23.31
C ALA A 551 10.04 -11.18 -23.52
N ASP A 552 9.10 -11.26 -22.57
CA ASP A 552 7.81 -10.56 -22.61
C ASP A 552 7.86 -9.15 -22.00
N ILE A 553 8.99 -8.75 -21.41
CA ILE A 553 9.16 -7.45 -20.75
C ILE A 553 9.68 -6.44 -21.78
N PRO A 554 9.10 -5.23 -21.89
CA PRO A 554 9.64 -4.18 -22.76
C PRO A 554 11.10 -3.86 -22.41
N ALA A 555 11.96 -3.66 -23.41
CA ALA A 555 13.35 -3.24 -23.18
C ALA A 555 13.55 -1.73 -23.44
N PRO A 556 14.58 -1.09 -22.84
CA PRO A 556 15.37 -1.58 -21.71
C PRO A 556 14.58 -1.45 -20.39
N ASN A 557 14.77 -2.40 -19.46
CA ASN A 557 14.22 -2.36 -18.10
C ASN A 557 15.21 -3.02 -17.11
N ILE A 558 15.13 -2.71 -15.82
CA ILE A 558 15.97 -3.33 -14.79
C ILE A 558 15.31 -4.63 -14.36
N ILE A 559 16.03 -5.74 -14.52
CA ILE A 559 15.58 -7.08 -14.12
C ILE A 559 16.18 -7.37 -12.75
N HIS A 560 15.32 -7.33 -11.74
CA HIS A 560 15.68 -7.63 -10.36
C HIS A 560 15.25 -9.06 -9.97
N PHE A 561 16.16 -9.83 -9.39
CA PHE A 561 15.96 -11.26 -9.14
C PHE A 561 16.68 -11.76 -7.89
N THR A 562 16.12 -12.81 -7.28
CA THR A 562 16.52 -13.37 -5.97
C THR A 562 16.70 -14.89 -5.99
N GLU A 563 16.20 -15.56 -7.02
CA GLU A 563 15.99 -17.01 -7.02
C GLU A 563 17.30 -17.81 -7.18
N TYR A 564 18.37 -17.16 -7.65
CA TYR A 564 19.68 -17.77 -7.81
C TYR A 564 20.38 -18.09 -6.48
N LEU A 565 20.02 -17.42 -5.38
CA LEU A 565 20.72 -17.47 -4.09
C LEU A 565 20.97 -18.90 -3.59
N HIS A 566 22.22 -19.23 -3.26
CA HIS A 566 22.68 -20.57 -2.84
C HIS A 566 21.76 -21.27 -1.81
N GLY A 567 21.58 -20.67 -0.64
CA GLY A 567 20.70 -21.18 0.42
C GLY A 567 19.20 -20.95 0.16
N GLY A 568 18.88 -20.10 -0.82
CA GLY A 568 17.59 -19.42 -0.98
C GLY A 568 17.55 -18.09 -0.24
N PHE A 569 16.44 -17.38 -0.38
CA PHE A 569 16.24 -16.07 0.22
C PHE A 569 16.36 -16.11 1.76
N ASP A 570 17.15 -15.20 2.31
CA ASP A 570 17.48 -15.05 3.73
C ASP A 570 18.08 -16.32 4.38
N LYS A 571 18.93 -17.03 3.63
CA LYS A 571 19.57 -18.27 4.08
C LYS A 571 21.02 -18.37 3.62
N GLN A 572 21.86 -18.90 4.51
CA GLN A 572 23.29 -19.13 4.26
C GLN A 572 24.09 -17.89 3.83
N TYR A 573 23.56 -16.67 4.04
CA TYR A 573 24.37 -15.46 3.90
C TYR A 573 25.60 -15.55 4.80
N PRO A 574 26.76 -15.05 4.33
CA PRO A 574 26.97 -14.20 3.16
C PRO A 574 27.23 -14.95 1.83
N ASP A 575 27.00 -16.26 1.76
CA ASP A 575 27.36 -17.07 0.59
C ASP A 575 26.21 -17.10 -0.45
N HIS A 576 26.26 -16.22 -1.46
CA HIS A 576 25.22 -16.14 -2.53
C HIS A 576 25.38 -17.20 -3.63
N LEU A 577 26.58 -17.77 -3.77
CA LEU A 577 26.97 -18.72 -4.81
C LEU A 577 27.57 -20.01 -4.25
N PRO A 578 27.57 -21.13 -5.02
CA PRO A 578 26.98 -21.30 -6.36
C PRO A 578 25.45 -21.26 -6.33
N PRO A 579 24.77 -21.09 -7.49
CA PRO A 579 23.31 -21.01 -7.49
C PRO A 579 22.66 -22.27 -6.91
N LYS A 580 21.48 -22.12 -6.32
CA LYS A 580 20.77 -23.26 -5.74
C LYS A 580 20.40 -24.29 -6.81
N ALA A 581 20.69 -25.56 -6.55
CA ALA A 581 20.66 -26.62 -7.56
C ALA A 581 19.33 -26.77 -8.31
N TRP A 582 18.18 -26.53 -7.67
CA TRP A 582 16.88 -26.61 -8.36
C TRP A 582 16.58 -25.40 -9.25
N TRP A 583 17.22 -24.25 -9.01
CA TRP A 583 17.09 -23.09 -9.86
C TRP A 583 17.98 -23.21 -11.12
N GLY A 584 19.23 -23.66 -10.94
CA GLY A 584 20.17 -23.88 -12.04
C GLY A 584 21.61 -24.08 -11.59
N SER A 585 22.51 -24.22 -12.57
CA SER A 585 23.96 -24.28 -12.38
C SER A 585 24.63 -22.91 -12.62
N PRO A 586 25.94 -22.74 -12.31
CA PRO A 586 26.69 -21.55 -12.70
C PRO A 586 26.60 -21.25 -14.21
N LYS A 587 26.55 -22.29 -15.07
CA LYS A 587 26.37 -22.11 -16.53
C LYS A 587 25.00 -21.54 -16.89
N ASP A 588 23.97 -21.92 -16.14
CA ASP A 588 22.62 -21.40 -16.34
C ASP A 588 22.53 -19.93 -15.88
N LEU A 589 23.23 -19.56 -14.80
CA LEU A 589 23.36 -18.16 -14.40
C LEU A 589 24.07 -17.32 -15.47
N THR A 590 25.16 -17.83 -16.06
CA THR A 590 25.80 -17.16 -17.21
C THR A 590 24.86 -17.03 -18.41
N ARG A 591 24.08 -18.07 -18.72
CA ARG A 591 23.08 -18.02 -19.81
C ARG A 591 22.00 -16.96 -19.52
N PHE A 592 21.55 -16.88 -18.26
CA PHE A 592 20.55 -15.93 -17.81
C PHE A 592 20.99 -14.47 -17.98
N TYR A 593 22.20 -14.14 -17.50
CA TYR A 593 22.78 -12.80 -17.69
C TYR A 593 22.92 -12.44 -19.17
N ARG A 594 23.46 -13.37 -19.97
CA ARG A 594 23.62 -13.17 -21.41
C ARG A 594 22.28 -12.86 -22.09
N ALA A 595 21.24 -13.64 -21.78
CA ALA A 595 19.92 -13.44 -22.36
C ALA A 595 19.37 -12.04 -22.03
N GLY A 596 19.52 -11.59 -20.78
CA GLY A 596 19.09 -10.24 -20.40
C GLY A 596 19.82 -9.12 -21.12
N HIS A 597 21.14 -9.23 -21.26
CA HIS A 597 21.93 -8.26 -22.01
C HIS A 597 21.64 -8.28 -23.52
N GLU A 598 21.44 -9.46 -24.12
CA GLU A 598 21.07 -9.61 -25.53
C GLU A 598 19.69 -9.00 -25.83
N LEU A 599 18.76 -9.08 -24.88
CA LEU A 599 17.45 -8.40 -24.95
C LEU A 599 17.53 -6.88 -24.66
N GLY A 600 18.68 -6.39 -24.18
CA GLY A 600 18.90 -4.98 -23.87
C GLY A 600 18.44 -4.54 -22.48
N HIS A 601 18.20 -5.48 -21.56
CA HIS A 601 17.88 -5.20 -20.16
C HIS A 601 19.13 -4.90 -19.32
N LEU A 602 18.90 -4.32 -18.14
CA LEU A 602 19.92 -4.11 -17.10
C LEU A 602 19.74 -5.18 -16.02
N MET A 603 20.81 -5.88 -15.66
CA MET A 603 20.77 -6.97 -14.68
C MET A 603 21.10 -6.47 -13.28
N MET A 604 20.19 -6.71 -12.32
CA MET A 604 20.33 -6.29 -10.92
C MET A 604 20.12 -7.46 -9.94
N PRO A 605 21.17 -8.22 -9.58
CA PRO A 605 21.03 -9.27 -8.57
C PRO A 605 20.74 -8.67 -7.20
N TYR A 606 19.91 -9.35 -6.42
CA TYR A 606 19.84 -9.15 -4.98
C TYR A 606 21.11 -9.69 -4.30
N THR A 607 21.70 -8.92 -3.39
CA THR A 607 22.77 -9.35 -2.49
C THR A 607 22.50 -8.86 -1.07
N ASN A 608 22.98 -9.61 -0.07
CA ASN A 608 22.91 -9.23 1.34
C ASN A 608 24.00 -9.97 2.12
N THR A 609 24.87 -9.20 2.74
CA THR A 609 26.05 -9.67 3.48
C THR A 609 26.08 -9.09 4.90
N SER A 610 25.00 -8.41 5.29
CA SER A 610 24.90 -7.63 6.53
C SER A 610 24.59 -8.46 7.79
N TRP A 611 24.29 -9.75 7.62
CA TRP A 611 24.02 -10.70 8.72
C TRP A 611 24.28 -12.14 8.25
N TRP A 612 24.65 -13.02 9.18
CA TRP A 612 25.04 -14.41 8.87
C TRP A 612 24.03 -15.41 9.45
N CYS A 613 23.51 -16.29 8.59
CA CYS A 613 22.40 -17.19 8.90
C CYS A 613 22.84 -18.47 9.63
N ILE A 614 21.97 -19.08 10.45
CA ILE A 614 22.31 -20.29 11.22
C ILE A 614 21.60 -21.59 10.82
N ASP A 615 20.52 -21.53 10.03
CA ASP A 615 19.66 -22.69 9.74
C ASP A 615 19.44 -22.95 8.22
N PRO A 616 20.42 -23.56 7.52
CA PRO A 616 21.76 -23.91 7.99
C PRO A 616 22.74 -22.73 7.91
N LYS A 617 23.93 -22.90 8.51
CA LYS A 617 25.06 -22.00 8.31
C LYS A 617 25.56 -22.03 6.86
N GLY A 618 26.05 -20.89 6.38
CA GLY A 618 26.76 -20.82 5.11
C GLY A 618 28.22 -21.27 5.24
N PRO A 619 28.87 -21.73 4.16
CA PRO A 619 30.28 -22.13 4.16
C PRO A 619 31.25 -21.12 4.78
N THR A 620 31.02 -19.82 4.56
CA THR A 620 31.86 -18.77 5.17
C THR A 620 31.69 -18.71 6.68
N PHE A 621 30.46 -18.83 7.19
CA PHE A 621 30.23 -18.85 8.63
C PHE A 621 30.82 -20.12 9.26
N GLU A 622 30.71 -21.28 8.61
CA GLU A 622 31.35 -22.51 9.12
C GLU A 622 32.88 -22.38 9.22
N ARG A 623 33.51 -21.69 8.26
CA ARG A 623 34.96 -21.46 8.22
C ARG A 623 35.43 -20.47 9.27
N GLU A 624 34.77 -19.32 9.39
CA GLU A 624 35.21 -18.21 10.24
C GLU A 624 34.72 -18.31 11.69
N GLY A 625 33.66 -19.09 11.94
CA GLY A 625 33.06 -19.23 13.26
C GLY A 625 32.42 -17.94 13.77
N GLU A 626 32.45 -17.71 15.09
CA GLU A 626 31.78 -16.57 15.74
C GLU A 626 32.63 -15.31 15.83
N ALA A 627 33.94 -15.39 15.51
CA ALA A 627 34.87 -14.27 15.59
C ALA A 627 34.43 -12.98 14.85
N PRO A 628 33.80 -13.03 13.66
CA PRO A 628 33.36 -11.83 12.94
C PRO A 628 31.98 -11.29 13.38
N LEU A 629 31.29 -11.93 14.33
CA LEU A 629 29.92 -11.57 14.68
C LEU A 629 29.84 -10.34 15.61
N ALA A 630 28.71 -9.64 15.58
CA ALA A 630 28.45 -8.49 16.44
C ALA A 630 28.04 -8.93 17.86
N PHE A 631 28.41 -8.13 18.85
CA PHE A 631 28.09 -8.36 20.26
C PHE A 631 27.23 -7.24 20.84
N ASN A 632 26.31 -7.60 21.73
CA ASN A 632 25.61 -6.66 22.58
C ASN A 632 26.45 -6.28 23.82
N ARG A 633 25.94 -5.41 24.67
CA ARG A 633 26.66 -4.92 25.86
C ARG A 633 27.00 -6.05 26.84
N GLU A 634 26.14 -7.05 26.97
CA GLU A 634 26.35 -8.21 27.85
C GLU A 634 27.36 -9.21 27.28
N GLY A 635 27.98 -8.93 26.14
CA GLY A 635 28.93 -9.81 25.46
C GLY A 635 28.27 -10.99 24.74
N LYS A 636 26.94 -10.96 24.55
CA LYS A 636 26.19 -11.98 23.80
C LYS A 636 26.12 -11.60 22.33
N LEU A 637 26.04 -12.62 21.47
CA LEU A 637 25.86 -12.42 20.03
C LEU A 637 24.55 -11.68 19.72
N SER A 638 24.65 -10.68 18.84
CA SER A 638 23.51 -9.88 18.37
C SER A 638 22.65 -10.71 17.39
N ARG A 639 21.69 -11.46 17.93
CA ARG A 639 20.78 -12.30 17.14
C ARG A 639 19.79 -11.44 16.34
N GLU A 640 19.55 -11.83 15.10
CA GLU A 640 18.57 -11.23 14.20
C GLU A 640 17.62 -12.30 13.65
N GLN A 641 16.42 -11.86 13.26
CA GLN A 641 15.41 -12.70 12.65
C GLN A 641 14.69 -11.93 11.55
N TYR A 642 14.64 -12.52 10.37
CA TYR A 642 13.92 -12.01 9.21
C TYR A 642 12.99 -13.12 8.70
N ALA A 643 11.68 -12.83 8.69
CA ALA A 643 10.64 -13.84 8.53
C ALA A 643 10.85 -15.03 9.49
N SER A 644 10.93 -16.25 8.97
CA SER A 644 11.21 -17.46 9.74
C SER A 644 12.69 -17.79 9.87
N ASN A 645 13.59 -17.02 9.24
CA ASN A 645 15.02 -17.30 9.22
C ASN A 645 15.73 -16.51 10.32
N ALA A 646 16.74 -17.12 10.95
CA ALA A 646 17.50 -16.54 12.05
C ALA A 646 19.00 -16.52 11.75
N GLY A 647 19.70 -15.60 12.41
CA GLY A 647 21.12 -15.39 12.23
C GLY A 647 21.68 -14.37 13.21
N TYR A 648 22.85 -13.84 12.89
CA TYR A 648 23.56 -12.86 13.72
C TYR A 648 24.01 -11.66 12.89
N GLY A 649 23.95 -10.46 13.48
CA GLY A 649 24.65 -9.30 12.94
C GLY A 649 26.17 -9.51 12.96
N VAL A 650 26.89 -8.76 12.14
CA VAL A 650 28.35 -8.88 11.98
C VAL A 650 29.08 -7.60 12.37
N CYS A 651 30.36 -7.72 12.71
CA CYS A 651 31.26 -6.58 12.80
C CYS A 651 31.85 -6.27 11.42
N PHE A 652 31.36 -5.24 10.76
CA PHE A 652 31.79 -4.83 9.41
C PHE A 652 33.29 -4.46 9.31
N TRP A 653 33.91 -4.12 10.44
CA TRP A 653 35.35 -3.84 10.53
C TRP A 653 36.22 -5.08 10.64
N HIS A 654 35.63 -6.28 10.75
CA HIS A 654 36.38 -7.52 10.82
C HIS A 654 36.93 -7.91 9.44
N PRO A 655 38.22 -8.26 9.30
CA PRO A 655 38.83 -8.59 8.00
C PRO A 655 38.11 -9.70 7.23
N ALA A 656 37.60 -10.72 7.92
CA ALA A 656 36.84 -11.80 7.28
C ALA A 656 35.53 -11.32 6.64
N VAL A 657 34.84 -10.36 7.27
CA VAL A 657 33.63 -9.74 6.69
C VAL A 657 34.03 -8.94 5.46
N GLN A 658 35.05 -8.08 5.56
CA GLN A 658 35.54 -7.32 4.40
C GLN A 658 35.97 -8.21 3.24
N ALA A 659 36.64 -9.32 3.52
CA ALA A 659 37.09 -10.27 2.50
C ALA A 659 35.92 -10.89 1.74
N ILE A 660 34.90 -11.41 2.44
CA ILE A 660 33.75 -12.03 1.78
C ILE A 660 32.90 -11.01 1.01
N HIS A 661 32.78 -9.77 1.49
CA HIS A 661 32.12 -8.71 0.73
C HIS A 661 32.83 -8.42 -0.60
N ARG A 662 34.17 -8.36 -0.61
CA ARG A 662 34.95 -8.16 -1.84
C ARG A 662 34.81 -9.33 -2.81
N GLU A 663 34.68 -10.55 -2.30
CA GLU A 663 34.40 -11.74 -3.09
C GLU A 663 33.00 -11.65 -3.73
N VAL A 664 31.96 -11.34 -2.96
CA VAL A 664 30.59 -11.15 -3.49
C VAL A 664 30.55 -10.04 -4.54
N ARG A 665 31.21 -8.90 -4.30
CA ARG A 665 31.35 -7.84 -5.31
C ARG A 665 32.04 -8.37 -6.55
N HIS A 666 33.16 -9.06 -6.43
CA HIS A 666 33.88 -9.63 -7.58
C HIS A 666 32.99 -10.57 -8.39
N ASP A 667 32.27 -11.46 -7.72
CA ASP A 667 31.34 -12.40 -8.37
C ASP A 667 30.24 -11.66 -9.14
N MET A 668 29.65 -10.61 -8.56
CA MET A 668 28.50 -9.90 -9.14
C MET A 668 28.87 -8.73 -10.06
N SER A 669 30.14 -8.33 -10.14
CA SER A 669 30.59 -7.26 -11.04
C SER A 669 31.57 -7.72 -12.12
N VAL A 670 32.29 -8.83 -11.90
CA VAL A 670 33.28 -9.38 -12.83
C VAL A 670 32.85 -10.73 -13.39
N THR A 671 32.51 -11.70 -12.53
CA THR A 671 32.13 -13.06 -12.98
C THR A 671 30.77 -13.04 -13.69
N TYR A 672 29.79 -12.36 -13.09
CA TYR A 672 28.47 -12.09 -13.66
C TYR A 672 28.33 -10.57 -13.77
N PRO A 673 28.58 -9.96 -14.94
CA PRO A 673 28.76 -8.51 -15.03
C PRO A 673 27.43 -7.76 -14.88
N SER A 674 27.04 -7.50 -13.63
CA SER A 674 25.79 -6.77 -13.32
C SER A 674 25.93 -5.29 -13.68
N ASP A 675 24.84 -4.72 -14.19
CA ASP A 675 24.79 -3.29 -14.52
C ASP A 675 24.59 -2.43 -13.26
N ILE A 676 24.00 -3.01 -12.23
CA ILE A 676 23.81 -2.43 -10.91
C ILE A 676 23.73 -3.58 -9.89
N ILE A 677 24.25 -3.42 -8.68
CA ILE A 677 24.13 -4.42 -7.61
C ILE A 677 23.21 -3.86 -6.53
N LEU A 678 22.18 -4.62 -6.15
CA LEU A 678 21.38 -4.28 -4.97
C LEU A 678 22.01 -4.90 -3.71
N GLN A 679 22.38 -4.04 -2.77
CA GLN A 679 22.88 -4.38 -1.46
C GLN A 679 21.81 -4.09 -0.41
N ASP A 680 21.17 -5.16 0.04
CA ASP A 680 20.05 -5.05 0.99
C ASP A 680 20.49 -4.44 2.32
N GLN A 681 19.55 -3.77 3.00
CA GLN A 681 19.71 -3.13 4.31
C GLN A 681 20.68 -1.95 4.45
N VAL A 682 21.52 -1.62 3.46
CA VAL A 682 22.53 -0.53 3.60
C VAL A 682 21.88 0.80 3.99
N GLY A 683 20.73 1.13 3.40
CA GLY A 683 19.94 2.32 3.67
C GLY A 683 18.73 2.13 4.60
N ALA A 684 18.35 0.89 4.92
CA ALA A 684 17.13 0.57 5.69
C ALA A 684 17.37 0.15 7.14
N ARG A 685 18.57 -0.38 7.44
CA ARG A 685 18.88 -0.95 8.74
C ARG A 685 18.80 0.12 9.82
N SER A 686 18.07 -0.19 10.89
CA SER A 686 18.08 0.65 12.08
C SER A 686 19.46 0.60 12.74
N TRP A 687 19.90 1.74 13.26
CA TRP A 687 21.09 1.84 14.09
C TRP A 687 21.04 0.85 15.27
N ARG A 688 22.19 0.20 15.55
CA ARG A 688 22.39 -0.74 16.66
C ARG A 688 23.77 -0.55 17.28
N TRP A 689 23.89 -0.91 18.55
CA TRP A 689 25.17 -1.01 19.25
C TRP A 689 25.96 -2.25 18.79
N ASN A 690 27.28 -2.13 18.70
CA ASN A 690 28.19 -3.25 18.50
C ASN A 690 29.40 -3.16 19.44
N TYR A 691 29.49 -4.10 20.37
CA TYR A 691 30.55 -4.14 21.37
C TYR A 691 31.81 -4.89 20.92
N HIS A 692 31.87 -5.36 19.67
CA HIS A 692 33.05 -6.00 19.10
C HIS A 692 34.34 -5.16 19.28
N ALA A 693 35.49 -5.81 19.49
CA ALA A 693 36.75 -5.13 19.80
C ALA A 693 37.33 -4.33 18.61
N LEU A 694 37.01 -4.73 17.38
CA LEU A 694 37.44 -4.04 16.15
C LEU A 694 36.56 -2.85 15.76
N GLU A 695 35.44 -2.64 16.44
CA GLU A 695 34.55 -1.51 16.17
C GLU A 695 35.22 -0.20 16.65
N PRO A 696 35.38 0.83 15.79
CA PRO A 696 36.01 2.10 16.18
C PRO A 696 35.31 2.79 17.36
N ARG A 697 33.98 2.76 17.37
CA ARG A 697 33.13 3.21 18.49
C ARG A 697 31.96 2.27 18.63
N LYS A 698 31.46 2.02 19.85
CA LYS A 698 30.36 1.04 20.03
C LYS A 698 29.07 1.42 19.29
N ALA A 699 28.93 2.69 18.89
CA ALA A 699 27.82 3.20 18.08
C ALA A 699 28.07 3.23 16.55
N SER A 700 29.28 2.91 16.04
CA SER A 700 29.67 3.14 14.64
C SER A 700 29.35 2.01 13.66
N ALA A 701 28.56 1.01 14.06
CA ALA A 701 28.30 -0.18 13.23
C ALA A 701 27.77 0.17 11.83
N MET A 702 26.90 1.19 11.73
CA MET A 702 26.34 1.65 10.45
C MET A 702 27.40 2.25 9.52
N ASP A 703 28.39 3.01 10.03
CA ASP A 703 29.47 3.56 9.19
C ASP A 703 30.38 2.43 8.63
N GLY A 704 30.54 1.33 9.37
CA GLY A 704 31.19 0.12 8.86
C GLY A 704 30.43 -0.52 7.70
N MET A 705 29.09 -0.59 7.79
CA MET A 705 28.23 -1.06 6.70
C MET A 705 28.28 -0.12 5.49
N HIS A 706 28.17 1.19 5.70
CA HIS A 706 28.28 2.19 4.63
C HIS A 706 29.65 2.13 3.93
N SER A 707 30.73 1.85 4.67
CA SER A 707 32.09 1.74 4.09
C SER A 707 32.20 0.63 3.05
N LEU A 708 31.42 -0.45 3.19
CA LEU A 708 31.39 -1.55 2.22
C LEU A 708 30.76 -1.10 0.90
N SER A 709 29.57 -0.50 0.98
CA SER A 709 28.91 0.05 -0.20
C SER A 709 29.74 1.17 -0.84
N MET A 710 30.39 2.04 -0.05
CA MET A 710 31.33 3.03 -0.57
C MET A 710 32.49 2.39 -1.35
N GLU A 711 33.05 1.28 -0.87
CA GLU A 711 34.11 0.55 -1.59
C GLU A 711 33.58 -0.06 -2.89
N ASP A 712 32.39 -0.65 -2.85
CA ASP A 712 31.79 -1.31 -4.00
C ASP A 712 31.33 -0.33 -5.09
N ALA A 713 30.89 0.87 -4.71
CA ALA A 713 30.49 1.96 -5.60
C ALA A 713 31.65 2.48 -6.48
N GLU A 714 32.91 2.22 -6.12
CA GLU A 714 34.07 2.54 -6.96
C GLU A 714 34.14 1.65 -8.21
N HIS A 715 33.44 0.52 -8.22
CA HIS A 715 33.52 -0.53 -9.25
C HIS A 715 32.25 -0.66 -10.09
N VAL A 716 31.08 -0.49 -9.50
CA VAL A 716 29.77 -0.72 -10.14
C VAL A 716 28.70 0.18 -9.51
N PRO A 717 27.70 0.67 -10.28
CA PRO A 717 26.56 1.34 -9.68
C PRO A 717 25.87 0.46 -8.62
N LEU A 718 25.44 1.08 -7.52
CA LEU A 718 24.79 0.39 -6.41
C LEU A 718 23.36 0.84 -6.20
N ALA A 719 22.53 -0.11 -5.78
CA ALA A 719 21.22 0.12 -5.21
C ALA A 719 21.19 -0.37 -3.76
N THR A 720 20.35 0.22 -2.92
CA THR A 720 20.09 -0.25 -1.56
C THR A 720 18.59 -0.28 -1.26
N GLU A 721 18.19 -1.13 -0.31
CA GLU A 721 16.91 -1.01 0.38
C GLU A 721 16.83 0.35 1.10
N ASP A 722 15.74 1.08 0.88
CA ASP A 722 15.46 2.41 1.43
C ASP A 722 16.62 3.42 1.29
N GLY A 723 16.72 4.41 2.18
CA GLY A 723 17.81 5.38 2.15
C GLY A 723 17.69 6.53 3.16
N HIS A 724 18.81 7.21 3.37
CA HIS A 724 18.96 8.41 4.18
C HIS A 724 20.18 9.21 3.74
N ASP A 725 20.34 10.44 4.20
CA ASP A 725 21.39 11.37 3.75
C ASP A 725 22.83 10.81 3.75
N ARG A 726 23.20 9.90 4.66
CA ARG A 726 24.56 9.32 4.70
C ARG A 726 24.90 8.38 3.54
N VAL A 727 23.91 7.78 2.88
CA VAL A 727 24.16 6.85 1.75
C VAL A 727 24.10 7.54 0.40
N VAL A 728 23.48 8.73 0.32
CA VAL A 728 23.20 9.39 -0.95
C VAL A 728 24.42 9.91 -1.67
N ASN A 729 25.60 9.95 -1.05
CA ASN A 729 26.83 10.37 -1.73
C ASN A 729 27.42 9.25 -2.61
N PHE A 730 27.09 7.98 -2.36
CA PHE A 730 27.67 6.83 -3.08
C PHE A 730 26.63 5.88 -3.70
N GLU A 731 25.44 5.76 -3.12
CA GLU A 731 24.37 4.95 -3.72
C GLU A 731 23.84 5.58 -5.01
N THR A 732 23.61 4.77 -6.04
CA THR A 732 23.03 5.23 -7.32
C THR A 732 21.50 5.19 -7.29
N MET A 733 20.93 4.20 -6.60
CA MET A 733 19.48 3.99 -6.53
C MET A 733 19.05 3.65 -5.09
N LEU A 734 17.92 4.22 -4.67
CA LEU A 734 17.26 3.91 -3.42
C LEU A 734 15.96 3.17 -3.73
N CYS A 735 15.82 1.94 -3.24
CA CYS A 735 14.67 1.06 -3.46
C CYS A 735 13.83 1.01 -2.18
N GLY A 736 12.87 1.94 -2.05
CA GLY A 736 12.11 2.08 -0.81
C GLY A 736 11.66 3.51 -0.53
N CYS A 737 11.72 3.97 0.72
CA CYS A 737 11.25 5.31 1.11
C CYS A 737 9.76 5.58 0.83
N ALA A 738 8.99 4.51 0.65
CA ALA A 738 7.66 4.56 0.07
C ALA A 738 6.54 4.01 0.96
N TRP A 739 6.82 3.16 1.96
CA TRP A 739 5.77 2.41 2.68
C TRP A 739 4.71 3.27 3.37
N GLY A 740 5.16 4.37 3.97
CA GLY A 740 4.37 5.42 4.60
C GLY A 740 3.93 6.53 3.65
N THR A 741 4.49 6.59 2.44
CA THR A 741 4.25 7.66 1.44
C THR A 741 3.33 7.23 0.31
N ILE A 742 3.61 6.10 -0.34
CA ILE A 742 2.84 5.54 -1.45
C ILE A 742 1.92 4.45 -0.87
N PRO A 743 0.62 4.41 -1.18
CA PRO A 743 -0.26 3.36 -0.66
C PRO A 743 0.24 1.94 -0.97
N ALA A 744 0.41 1.11 0.06
CA ALA A 744 0.73 -0.31 -0.09
C ALA A 744 -0.54 -1.18 -0.08
N ARG A 745 -0.41 -2.45 -0.49
CA ARG A 745 -1.51 -3.44 -0.51
C ARG A 745 -1.31 -4.51 0.57
N GLY A 746 -2.36 -5.29 0.83
CA GLY A 746 -2.33 -6.43 1.75
C GLY A 746 -1.93 -6.03 3.19
N LYS A 747 -1.12 -6.87 3.83
CA LYS A 747 -0.70 -6.68 5.23
C LYS A 747 0.08 -5.39 5.52
N TYR A 748 0.59 -4.70 4.49
CA TYR A 748 1.35 -3.47 4.62
C TYR A 748 0.53 -2.19 4.39
N ARG A 749 -0.76 -2.30 4.02
CA ARG A 749 -1.65 -1.15 3.75
C ARG A 749 -1.65 -0.11 4.87
N THR A 750 -1.64 -0.56 6.12
CA THR A 750 -1.70 0.31 7.31
C THR A 750 -0.39 1.04 7.63
N ARG A 751 0.70 0.79 6.88
CA ARG A 751 1.95 1.57 7.02
C ARG A 751 1.81 2.99 6.49
N HIS A 752 0.90 3.22 5.52
CA HIS A 752 0.67 4.55 4.94
C HIS A 752 0.35 5.59 6.02
N ALA A 753 0.96 6.78 5.93
CA ALA A 753 0.90 7.82 6.95
C ALA A 753 -0.51 8.26 7.34
N LYS A 754 -1.49 8.17 6.42
CA LYS A 754 -2.92 8.41 6.69
C LYS A 754 -3.51 7.57 7.83
N PHE A 755 -2.91 6.43 8.15
CA PHE A 755 -3.32 5.56 9.25
C PHE A 755 -2.51 5.79 10.53
N ARG A 756 -1.44 6.60 10.46
CA ARG A 756 -0.52 6.89 11.56
C ARG A 756 -0.76 8.25 12.19
N PHE A 757 -1.29 9.19 11.43
CA PHE A 757 -1.50 10.57 11.85
C PHE A 757 -2.94 11.04 11.55
N PRO A 758 -3.51 11.94 12.36
CA PRO A 758 -4.87 12.43 12.16
C PRO A 758 -5.05 13.15 10.84
N GLN A 759 -6.26 13.12 10.31
CA GLN A 759 -6.59 13.92 9.13
C GLN A 759 -6.36 15.41 9.42
N ASP A 760 -5.84 16.13 8.43
CA ASP A 760 -5.62 17.58 8.43
C ASP A 760 -4.60 18.15 9.44
N GLU A 761 -3.83 17.29 10.13
CA GLU A 761 -2.82 17.71 11.11
C GLU A 761 -1.37 17.49 10.67
N TRP A 762 -1.18 16.95 9.47
CA TRP A 762 0.13 16.67 8.90
C TRP A 762 0.07 16.75 7.37
N GLN A 763 1.24 16.82 6.76
CA GLN A 763 1.47 16.84 5.32
C GLN A 763 2.72 16.02 5.00
N PHE A 764 2.82 15.48 3.78
CA PHE A 764 4.10 15.00 3.29
C PHE A 764 5.07 16.18 3.06
N PHE A 765 6.34 15.95 3.38
CA PHE A 765 7.42 16.89 3.04
C PHE A 765 8.69 16.09 2.68
N PRO A 766 9.08 16.01 1.39
CA PRO A 766 10.09 15.06 0.94
C PRO A 766 11.53 15.54 1.20
N THR A 767 11.92 15.61 2.48
CA THR A 767 13.26 16.01 2.95
C THR A 767 14.37 15.28 2.20
N LEU A 768 14.28 13.95 2.07
CA LEU A 768 15.31 13.18 1.38
C LEU A 768 15.45 13.57 -0.10
N SER A 769 14.33 13.80 -0.81
CA SER A 769 14.36 14.21 -2.22
C SER A 769 14.97 15.59 -2.41
N TYR A 770 14.71 16.54 -1.51
CA TYR A 770 15.38 17.85 -1.54
C TYR A 770 16.90 17.71 -1.44
N LEU A 771 17.37 16.80 -0.59
CA LEU A 771 18.80 16.54 -0.40
C LEU A 771 19.43 15.75 -1.57
N SER A 772 18.69 14.87 -2.24
CA SER A 772 19.33 13.80 -3.04
C SER A 772 18.65 13.38 -4.35
N HIS A 773 17.53 13.98 -4.78
CA HIS A 773 16.90 13.61 -6.06
C HIS A 773 17.79 13.86 -7.30
N HIS A 774 18.79 14.74 -7.17
CA HIS A 774 19.82 14.97 -8.20
C HIS A 774 21.01 13.99 -8.12
N GLN A 775 21.08 13.20 -7.04
CA GLN A 775 22.19 12.30 -6.75
C GLN A 775 21.79 10.83 -6.92
N CYS A 776 20.53 10.47 -6.68
CA CYS A 776 20.03 9.10 -6.69
C CYS A 776 18.76 8.96 -7.51
N LEU A 777 18.55 7.76 -8.06
CA LEU A 777 17.25 7.32 -8.54
C LEU A 777 16.41 6.81 -7.36
N PHE A 778 15.12 7.09 -7.36
CA PHE A 778 14.18 6.60 -6.36
C PHE A 778 13.25 5.58 -7.01
N THR A 779 13.10 4.41 -6.40
CA THR A 779 12.09 3.41 -6.77
C THR A 779 11.34 2.99 -5.51
N THR A 780 10.15 2.41 -5.63
CA THR A 780 9.52 1.77 -4.47
C THR A 780 10.34 0.55 -4.02
N HIS A 781 9.95 -0.09 -2.92
CA HIS A 781 10.67 -1.27 -2.42
C HIS A 781 10.76 -2.38 -3.48
N ASP A 782 11.96 -2.88 -3.70
CA ASP A 782 12.38 -3.87 -4.70
C ASP A 782 11.67 -5.25 -4.62
N LEU A 783 11.24 -5.68 -3.43
CA LEU A 783 10.60 -6.99 -3.21
C LEU A 783 9.10 -6.92 -2.89
N GLY A 784 8.63 -5.86 -2.24
CA GLY A 784 7.35 -5.88 -1.51
C GLY A 784 6.34 -4.79 -1.87
N HIS A 785 6.76 -3.71 -2.55
CA HIS A 785 5.92 -2.55 -2.81
C HIS A 785 6.08 -2.13 -4.26
N PHE A 786 5.03 -2.26 -5.06
CA PHE A 786 5.05 -1.95 -6.49
C PHE A 786 3.90 -1.02 -6.86
N ILE A 787 3.99 -0.45 -8.06
CA ILE A 787 2.95 0.40 -8.64
C ILE A 787 2.00 -0.50 -9.43
N ASP A 788 1.03 -1.10 -8.75
CA ASP A 788 0.01 -1.98 -9.33
C ASP A 788 -1.23 -1.20 -9.81
N ASP A 789 -1.47 0.01 -9.31
CA ASP A 789 -2.73 0.77 -9.49
C ASP A 789 -2.52 2.30 -9.70
N PRO A 790 -3.54 3.03 -10.20
CA PRO A 790 -3.46 4.48 -10.45
C PRO A 790 -3.14 5.37 -9.24
N ASP A 791 -3.61 5.02 -8.04
CA ASP A 791 -3.25 5.74 -6.80
C ASP A 791 -1.73 5.72 -6.58
N GLN A 792 -1.12 4.55 -6.67
CA GLN A 792 0.32 4.37 -6.50
C GLN A 792 1.11 5.13 -7.57
N LEU A 793 0.62 5.18 -8.81
CA LEU A 793 1.25 5.93 -9.90
C LEU A 793 1.20 7.44 -9.63
N SER A 794 0.05 7.98 -9.21
CA SER A 794 -0.10 9.41 -8.88
C SER A 794 0.86 9.83 -7.77
N TYR A 795 0.93 9.03 -6.69
CA TYR A 795 1.89 9.27 -5.62
C TYR A 795 3.34 9.14 -6.10
N ALA A 796 3.69 8.11 -6.87
CA ALA A 796 5.04 7.94 -7.40
C ALA A 796 5.51 9.17 -8.20
N LEU A 797 4.66 9.68 -9.09
CA LEU A 797 4.94 10.89 -9.87
C LEU A 797 5.06 12.14 -8.97
N ALA A 798 4.15 12.30 -8.00
CA ALA A 798 4.16 13.43 -7.07
C ALA A 798 5.49 13.56 -6.32
N PHE A 799 6.13 12.44 -5.99
CA PHE A 799 7.39 12.40 -5.23
C PHE A 799 8.64 12.18 -6.08
N GLY A 800 8.52 12.06 -7.41
CA GLY A 800 9.66 11.89 -8.32
C GLY A 800 10.23 10.46 -8.36
N TYR A 801 9.41 9.44 -8.09
CA TYR A 801 9.84 8.04 -8.17
C TYR A 801 9.91 7.55 -9.62
N SER A 802 10.89 6.71 -9.91
CA SER A 802 10.89 5.82 -11.07
C SER A 802 9.89 4.69 -10.85
N MET A 803 9.36 4.18 -11.96
CA MET A 803 8.32 3.17 -11.98
C MET A 803 8.86 1.80 -11.58
N SER A 804 8.01 1.00 -10.95
CA SER A 804 8.34 -0.36 -10.52
C SER A 804 7.15 -1.29 -10.71
N TYR A 805 7.44 -2.55 -11.03
CA TYR A 805 6.42 -3.57 -11.22
C TYR A 805 6.93 -4.97 -10.90
N ARG A 806 6.00 -5.94 -10.84
CA ARG A 806 6.30 -7.36 -10.68
C ARG A 806 5.86 -8.14 -11.91
N TRP A 807 6.70 -9.06 -12.38
CA TRP A 807 6.40 -9.87 -13.55
C TRP A 807 6.78 -11.34 -13.34
N SER A 808 6.00 -12.25 -13.92
CA SER A 808 6.21 -13.70 -13.83
C SER A 808 5.58 -14.37 -15.04
N LEU A 809 6.09 -15.54 -15.43
CA LEU A 809 5.56 -16.32 -16.54
C LEU A 809 4.03 -16.51 -16.44
N GLY A 810 3.33 -16.27 -17.54
CA GLY A 810 1.87 -16.34 -17.65
C GLY A 810 1.18 -14.98 -17.46
N PHE A 811 1.86 -13.94 -16.96
CA PHE A 811 1.27 -12.61 -16.81
C PHE A 811 1.06 -11.90 -18.15
N GLU A 812 1.83 -12.25 -19.18
CA GLU A 812 1.67 -11.78 -20.56
C GLU A 812 0.30 -12.14 -21.15
N LYS A 813 -0.31 -13.22 -20.65
CA LYS A 813 -1.64 -13.68 -21.05
C LYS A 813 -2.77 -12.87 -20.41
N ASN A 814 -2.47 -11.98 -19.46
CA ASN A 814 -3.44 -11.07 -18.88
C ASN A 814 -3.27 -9.68 -19.55
N PRO A 815 -4.19 -9.29 -20.47
CA PRO A 815 -4.06 -8.04 -21.21
C PRO A 815 -4.02 -6.80 -20.32
N ALA A 816 -4.73 -6.81 -19.18
CA ALA A 816 -4.71 -5.68 -18.26
C ALA A 816 -3.35 -5.50 -17.57
N ARG A 817 -2.72 -6.61 -17.14
CA ARG A 817 -1.36 -6.57 -16.58
C ARG A 817 -0.34 -6.14 -17.61
N LYS A 818 -0.42 -6.68 -18.83
CA LYS A 818 0.47 -6.29 -19.94
C LYS A 818 0.31 -4.81 -20.26
N ARG A 819 -0.92 -4.31 -20.44
CA ARG A 819 -1.20 -2.88 -20.63
C ARG A 819 -0.62 -2.02 -19.53
N TRP A 820 -0.79 -2.43 -18.28
CA TRP A 820 -0.29 -1.67 -17.14
C TRP A 820 1.24 -1.60 -17.14
N LEU A 821 1.94 -2.72 -17.38
CA LEU A 821 3.40 -2.72 -17.54
C LEU A 821 3.85 -1.79 -18.68
N HIS A 822 3.20 -1.86 -19.85
CA HIS A 822 3.50 -0.99 -20.98
C HIS A 822 3.17 0.49 -20.70
N TRP A 823 2.15 0.76 -19.89
CA TRP A 823 1.81 2.12 -19.46
C TRP A 823 2.87 2.69 -18.50
N LEU A 824 3.30 1.91 -17.51
CA LEU A 824 4.41 2.28 -16.63
C LEU A 824 5.71 2.48 -17.41
N ASP A 825 6.00 1.60 -18.38
CA ASP A 825 7.15 1.71 -19.28
C ASP A 825 7.12 3.01 -20.09
N ALA A 826 5.96 3.39 -20.63
CA ALA A 826 5.79 4.66 -21.33
C ALA A 826 5.96 5.87 -20.42
N ILE A 827 5.39 5.85 -19.22
CA ILE A 827 5.58 6.90 -18.21
C ILE A 827 7.07 7.02 -17.83
N GLN A 828 7.74 5.89 -17.61
CA GLN A 828 9.15 5.84 -17.26
C GLN A 828 10.01 6.47 -18.36
N LYS A 829 9.86 6.03 -19.61
CA LYS A 829 10.68 6.46 -20.76
C LYS A 829 10.41 7.89 -21.22
N THR A 830 9.33 8.50 -20.73
CA THR A 830 8.95 9.87 -21.06
C THR A 830 9.24 10.82 -19.90
N VAL A 831 8.29 10.98 -18.99
CA VAL A 831 8.34 12.01 -17.95
C VAL A 831 9.22 11.62 -16.76
N ALA A 832 9.25 10.34 -16.36
CA ALA A 832 10.07 9.93 -15.22
C ALA A 832 11.56 10.02 -15.54
N ALA A 833 11.98 9.57 -16.72
CA ALA A 833 13.34 9.73 -17.20
C ALA A 833 13.80 11.20 -17.25
N ASP A 834 12.87 12.14 -17.45
CA ASP A 834 13.21 13.57 -17.56
C ASP A 834 13.47 14.21 -16.18
N TYR A 835 12.68 13.86 -15.16
CA TYR A 835 12.94 14.31 -13.78
C TYR A 835 13.99 13.48 -13.05
N ALA A 836 14.25 12.23 -13.46
CA ALA A 836 15.22 11.34 -12.81
C ALA A 836 16.62 11.97 -12.75
N GLY A 837 17.16 12.13 -11.54
CA GLY A 837 18.44 12.80 -11.32
C GLY A 837 18.38 14.34 -11.40
N LYS A 838 17.20 14.97 -11.30
CA LYS A 838 17.07 16.45 -11.23
C LYS A 838 16.89 16.94 -9.80
N LYS A 839 17.37 18.16 -9.49
CA LYS A 839 17.17 18.73 -8.15
C LYS A 839 15.68 19.03 -7.94
N LEU A 840 15.12 18.57 -6.81
CA LEU A 840 13.80 19.00 -6.36
C LEU A 840 13.88 20.46 -5.89
N LEU A 841 13.06 21.33 -6.47
CA LEU A 841 13.03 22.77 -6.19
C LEU A 841 11.87 23.16 -5.27
N ASP A 842 10.71 22.55 -5.47
CA ASP A 842 9.52 22.81 -4.65
C ASP A 842 8.61 21.58 -4.58
N PHE A 843 7.89 21.45 -3.47
CA PHE A 843 6.84 20.49 -3.21
C PHE A 843 5.81 21.18 -2.32
N SER A 844 4.60 21.37 -2.84
CA SER A 844 3.59 22.19 -2.20
C SER A 844 2.18 21.61 -2.38
N TYR A 845 1.26 22.07 -1.53
CA TYR A 845 -0.17 21.81 -1.62
C TYR A 845 -0.89 23.11 -1.99
N PRO A 846 -1.17 23.38 -3.28
CA PRO A 846 -1.74 24.66 -3.70
C PRO A 846 -3.09 24.96 -3.05
N ARG A 847 -3.91 23.94 -2.81
CA ARG A 847 -5.22 24.08 -2.15
C ARG A 847 -5.08 24.53 -0.70
N PHE A 848 -4.14 23.95 0.05
CA PHE A 848 -3.80 24.40 1.41
C PHE A 848 -3.32 25.86 1.43
N GLN A 849 -2.42 26.24 0.52
CA GLN A 849 -1.89 27.61 0.43
C GLN A 849 -2.98 28.65 0.15
N LEU A 850 -4.02 28.25 -0.59
CA LEU A 850 -5.16 29.11 -0.95
C LEU A 850 -6.33 29.00 0.04
N GLY A 851 -6.25 28.15 1.07
CA GLY A 851 -7.33 27.95 2.05
C GLY A 851 -8.59 27.31 1.46
N LEU A 852 -8.45 26.43 0.47
CA LEU A 852 -9.56 25.72 -0.16
C LEU A 852 -9.90 24.41 0.58
N ASP A 853 -11.12 23.92 0.39
CA ASP A 853 -11.56 22.61 0.90
C ASP A 853 -10.66 21.48 0.39
N ARG A 854 -10.53 20.40 1.18
CA ARG A 854 -9.62 19.27 0.91
C ARG A 854 -8.20 19.79 0.63
N PRO A 855 -7.57 20.43 1.64
CA PRO A 855 -6.34 21.19 1.44
C PRO A 855 -5.16 20.36 0.91
N HIS A 856 -5.18 19.05 1.16
CA HIS A 856 -4.11 18.12 0.81
C HIS A 856 -4.40 17.26 -0.43
N GLN A 857 -5.53 17.49 -1.12
CA GLN A 857 -5.97 16.68 -2.26
C GLN A 857 -4.98 16.71 -3.42
N VAL A 858 -4.36 17.87 -3.69
CA VAL A 858 -3.47 18.06 -4.85
C VAL A 858 -2.10 18.55 -4.41
N THR A 859 -1.07 17.92 -4.95
CA THR A 859 0.32 18.36 -4.84
C THR A 859 0.81 19.01 -6.13
N CYS A 860 1.69 20.00 -6.00
CA CYS A 860 2.49 20.54 -7.08
C CYS A 860 3.98 20.34 -6.75
N THR A 861 4.70 19.64 -7.61
CA THR A 861 6.12 19.32 -7.45
C THR A 861 6.92 19.93 -8.59
N ARG A 862 8.05 20.57 -8.29
CA ARG A 862 8.91 21.22 -9.27
C ARG A 862 10.31 20.66 -9.22
N PHE A 863 10.84 20.25 -10.36
CA PHE A 863 12.24 19.86 -10.52
C PHE A 863 12.99 20.85 -11.40
N ALA A 864 14.32 20.86 -11.28
CA ALA A 864 15.20 21.61 -12.17
C ALA A 864 15.00 21.17 -13.64
N GLY A 865 15.09 22.12 -14.56
CA GLY A 865 14.79 21.90 -15.98
C GLY A 865 13.34 22.19 -16.36
N ASP A 866 12.65 23.05 -15.59
CA ASP A 866 11.26 23.48 -15.82
C ASP A 866 10.26 22.33 -15.85
N ILE A 867 10.45 21.35 -14.97
CA ILE A 867 9.57 20.18 -14.85
C ILE A 867 8.59 20.41 -13.70
N VAL A 868 7.29 20.30 -13.98
CA VAL A 868 6.19 20.48 -13.04
C VAL A 868 5.29 19.26 -13.05
N VAL A 869 5.00 18.70 -11.87
CA VAL A 869 4.05 17.61 -11.67
C VAL A 869 2.89 18.13 -10.83
N ILE A 870 1.66 17.94 -11.31
CA ILE A 870 0.41 18.16 -10.57
C ILE A 870 -0.22 16.78 -10.37
N ALA A 871 -0.47 16.38 -9.13
CA ALA A 871 -1.01 15.06 -8.82
C ALA A 871 -2.17 15.17 -7.83
N ASN A 872 -3.29 14.54 -8.16
CA ASN A 872 -4.39 14.31 -7.24
C ASN A 872 -4.09 13.06 -6.41
N LEU A 873 -4.11 13.17 -5.09
CA LEU A 873 -3.75 12.10 -4.15
C LEU A 873 -4.97 11.50 -3.43
N GLU A 874 -6.18 11.89 -3.81
CA GLU A 874 -7.42 11.40 -3.18
C GLU A 874 -8.34 10.70 -4.19
N ASP A 875 -9.32 9.99 -3.65
CA ASP A 875 -10.30 9.15 -4.36
C ASP A 875 -11.46 9.93 -5.00
N ALA A 876 -11.33 11.25 -5.09
CA ALA A 876 -12.33 12.13 -5.69
C ALA A 876 -11.73 12.97 -6.81
N PRO A 877 -12.52 13.34 -7.84
CA PRO A 877 -12.08 14.25 -8.89
C PRO A 877 -11.63 15.61 -8.32
N CYS A 878 -10.73 16.29 -9.04
CA CYS A 878 -10.27 17.64 -8.69
C CYS A 878 -10.30 18.58 -9.89
N GLU A 879 -11.07 19.67 -9.73
CA GLU A 879 -11.01 20.84 -10.60
C GLU A 879 -9.71 21.61 -10.36
N LEU A 880 -8.99 21.96 -11.43
CA LEU A 880 -7.70 22.66 -11.34
C LEU A 880 -7.83 24.18 -11.40
N THR A 881 -8.90 24.71 -11.99
CA THR A 881 -9.12 26.16 -12.17
C THR A 881 -8.81 27.01 -10.91
N PRO A 882 -9.24 26.62 -9.69
CA PRO A 882 -8.97 27.41 -8.49
C PRO A 882 -7.49 27.55 -8.13
N ILE A 883 -6.63 26.64 -8.61
CA ILE A 883 -5.21 26.57 -8.20
C ILE A 883 -4.22 26.96 -9.30
N LEU A 884 -4.64 27.00 -10.58
CA LEU A 884 -3.72 27.22 -11.72
C LEU A 884 -2.93 28.53 -11.67
N ALA A 885 -3.49 29.58 -11.06
CA ALA A 885 -2.79 30.87 -10.89
C ALA A 885 -1.56 30.75 -9.99
N ALA A 886 -1.58 29.85 -9.01
CA ALA A 886 -0.46 29.59 -8.09
C ALA A 886 0.59 28.64 -8.66
N ILE A 887 0.30 27.98 -9.80
CA ILE A 887 1.17 26.97 -10.39
C ILE A 887 2.02 27.60 -11.52
N PRO A 888 3.33 27.35 -11.57
CA PRO A 888 4.25 27.92 -12.55
C PRO A 888 4.26 27.12 -13.86
N LEU A 889 3.15 27.13 -14.58
CA LEU A 889 3.00 26.54 -15.92
C LEU A 889 2.98 27.61 -17.02
N PRO A 890 3.33 27.25 -18.28
CA PRO A 890 3.07 28.08 -19.45
C PRO A 890 1.58 28.46 -19.60
N ASP A 891 1.29 29.67 -20.06
CA ASP A 891 -0.09 30.20 -20.14
C ASP A 891 -1.01 29.37 -21.04
N ASN A 892 -0.48 28.81 -22.13
CA ASN A 892 -1.25 27.93 -23.01
C ASN A 892 -1.66 26.63 -22.31
N GLU A 893 -0.76 26.06 -21.49
CA GLU A 893 -1.06 24.87 -20.68
C GLU A 893 -2.08 25.19 -19.58
N LYS A 894 -1.98 26.35 -18.93
CA LYS A 894 -2.99 26.81 -17.95
C LYS A 894 -4.38 26.91 -18.56
N ARG A 895 -4.52 27.62 -19.69
CA ARG A 895 -5.81 27.75 -20.42
C ARG A 895 -6.37 26.41 -20.88
N TRP A 896 -5.51 25.45 -21.16
CA TRP A 896 -5.92 24.10 -21.51
C TRP A 896 -6.41 23.34 -20.25
N LEU A 897 -5.70 23.40 -19.14
CA LEU A 897 -6.09 22.77 -17.87
C LEU A 897 -7.35 23.36 -17.24
N GLU A 898 -7.70 24.63 -17.50
CA GLU A 898 -8.97 25.25 -17.08
C GLU A 898 -10.22 24.50 -17.56
N LYS A 899 -10.07 23.67 -18.60
CA LYS A 899 -11.15 22.89 -19.22
C LYS A 899 -11.14 21.42 -18.83
N HIS A 900 -10.25 21.00 -17.94
CA HIS A 900 -10.04 19.59 -17.59
C HIS A 900 -10.07 19.36 -16.08
N THR A 901 -10.63 18.21 -15.71
CA THR A 901 -10.69 17.72 -14.34
C THR A 901 -9.70 16.57 -14.19
N LEU A 902 -8.94 16.56 -13.10
CA LEU A 902 -8.18 15.36 -12.75
C LEU A 902 -9.15 14.33 -12.15
N PRO A 903 -9.17 13.08 -12.63
CA PRO A 903 -9.94 12.01 -12.02
C PRO A 903 -9.40 11.72 -10.61
N PRO A 904 -10.09 10.88 -9.80
CA PRO A 904 -9.48 10.24 -8.63
C PRO A 904 -8.08 9.72 -8.99
N TYR A 905 -7.07 10.12 -8.23
CA TYR A 905 -5.68 9.76 -8.51
C TYR A 905 -5.13 10.12 -9.91
N GLY A 906 -5.70 11.16 -10.54
CA GLY A 906 -5.22 11.72 -11.81
C GLY A 906 -3.99 12.62 -11.65
N PHE A 907 -3.33 12.93 -12.77
CA PHE A 907 -2.14 13.77 -12.77
C PHE A 907 -1.94 14.53 -14.09
N TYR A 908 -1.11 15.57 -14.04
CA TYR A 908 -0.55 16.25 -15.21
C TYR A 908 0.93 16.53 -14.97
N VAL A 909 1.78 16.19 -15.94
CA VAL A 909 3.22 16.45 -15.91
C VAL A 909 3.61 17.29 -17.12
N SER A 910 4.31 18.39 -16.83
CA SER A 910 4.81 19.32 -17.82
C SER A 910 6.33 19.39 -17.76
N SER A 911 6.98 19.13 -18.89
CA SER A 911 8.42 19.35 -19.10
C SER A 911 8.66 20.00 -20.47
N PRO A 912 9.82 20.66 -20.69
CA PRO A 912 10.22 21.13 -22.02
C PRO A 912 10.36 20.02 -23.07
N ARG A 913 10.52 18.74 -22.66
CA ARG A 913 10.78 17.59 -23.56
C ARG A 913 9.77 16.46 -23.43
N ALA A 914 8.96 16.43 -22.38
CA ALA A 914 7.92 15.43 -22.19
C ALA A 914 6.64 16.03 -21.59
N LYS A 915 5.49 15.42 -21.89
CA LYS A 915 4.19 15.72 -21.29
C LYS A 915 3.49 14.41 -20.95
N ALA A 916 2.83 14.34 -19.80
CA ALA A 916 1.97 13.21 -19.47
C ALA A 916 0.72 13.68 -18.72
N ALA A 917 -0.38 12.96 -18.88
CA ALA A 917 -1.60 13.24 -18.12
C ALA A 917 -2.43 11.98 -17.92
N SER A 918 -3.23 12.00 -16.84
CA SER A 918 -4.42 11.19 -16.65
C SER A 918 -5.58 12.14 -16.32
N LEU A 919 -6.55 12.24 -17.22
CA LEU A 919 -7.62 13.24 -17.22
C LEU A 919 -8.98 12.55 -17.23
N GLN A 920 -9.98 13.21 -16.67
CA GLN A 920 -11.35 12.74 -16.74
C GLN A 920 -11.93 13.02 -18.14
N THR A 921 -12.71 12.09 -18.68
CA THR A 921 -13.44 12.32 -19.92
C THR A 921 -14.56 13.34 -19.73
N ASN A 922 -14.98 14.02 -20.81
CA ASN A 922 -16.00 15.07 -20.78
C ASN A 922 -17.35 14.62 -20.19
N ASP A 923 -17.67 13.32 -20.27
CA ASP A 923 -18.88 12.72 -19.71
C ASP A 923 -18.72 12.28 -18.25
N GLY A 924 -17.53 12.47 -17.67
CA GLY A 924 -17.20 12.08 -16.29
C GLY A 924 -17.08 10.57 -16.06
N SER A 925 -17.31 9.73 -17.08
CA SER A 925 -17.53 8.29 -16.91
C SER A 925 -16.25 7.46 -16.73
N GLN A 926 -15.09 8.03 -17.08
CA GLN A 926 -13.80 7.32 -17.07
C GLN A 926 -12.61 8.31 -17.11
N TYR A 927 -11.40 7.77 -17.22
CA TYR A 927 -10.19 8.54 -17.48
C TYR A 927 -9.51 8.13 -18.80
N VAL A 928 -8.82 9.10 -19.41
CA VAL A 928 -7.93 8.95 -20.56
C VAL A 928 -6.55 9.48 -20.19
N GLY A 929 -5.51 8.98 -20.84
CA GLY A 929 -4.15 9.40 -20.54
C GLY A 929 -3.22 9.44 -21.73
N PHE A 930 -2.11 10.15 -21.56
CA PHE A 930 -1.00 10.15 -22.50
C PHE A 930 0.31 10.31 -21.77
N ALA A 931 1.39 9.81 -22.36
CA ALA A 931 2.75 9.95 -21.89
C ALA A 931 3.63 10.09 -23.14
N LEU A 932 4.04 11.31 -23.45
CA LEU A 932 4.66 11.68 -24.72
C LEU A 932 5.99 12.41 -24.47
N ALA A 933 7.00 12.12 -25.27
CA ALA A 933 8.27 12.83 -25.25
C ALA A 933 8.80 13.08 -26.66
N PHE A 934 9.42 14.25 -26.87
CA PHE A 934 10.08 14.58 -28.12
C PHE A 934 11.58 14.33 -27.99
N LYS A 935 12.04 13.23 -28.61
CA LYS A 935 13.43 12.76 -28.58
C LYS A 935 13.90 12.50 -30.00
N ASN A 936 15.14 12.90 -30.33
CA ASN A 936 15.73 12.68 -31.66
C ASN A 936 14.87 13.19 -32.83
N GLN A 937 14.24 14.36 -32.68
CA GLN A 937 13.32 14.96 -33.66
C GLN A 937 12.08 14.11 -33.97
N ARG A 938 11.68 13.20 -33.06
CA ARG A 938 10.49 12.37 -33.18
C ARG A 938 9.68 12.36 -31.89
N LEU A 939 8.36 12.24 -32.04
CA LEU A 939 7.47 11.98 -30.92
C LEU A 939 7.55 10.50 -30.55
N ASN A 940 7.72 10.21 -29.27
CA ASN A 940 7.69 8.87 -28.72
C ASN A 940 6.73 8.85 -27.54
N GLY A 941 6.20 7.67 -27.21
CA GLY A 941 5.38 7.50 -26.01
C GLY A 941 4.14 6.67 -26.26
N ALA A 942 3.14 6.84 -25.40
CA ALA A 942 1.89 6.10 -25.47
C ALA A 942 0.67 6.96 -25.11
N ILE A 943 -0.48 6.49 -25.56
CA ILE A 943 -1.82 7.00 -25.27
C ILE A 943 -2.63 5.86 -24.64
N LEU A 944 -3.44 6.20 -23.65
CA LEU A 944 -4.28 5.28 -22.88
C LEU A 944 -5.74 5.77 -22.98
N GLY A 945 -6.66 4.90 -23.38
CA GLY A 945 -8.09 5.27 -23.52
C GLY A 945 -8.91 4.15 -24.17
N ARG A 946 -10.16 4.44 -24.52
CA ARG A 946 -11.05 3.54 -25.27
C ARG A 946 -10.96 3.77 -26.78
N ASP A 947 -11.55 2.84 -27.54
CA ASP A 947 -11.72 3.01 -28.97
C ASP A 947 -12.54 4.28 -29.27
N ARG A 948 -12.03 5.14 -30.15
CA ARG A 948 -12.66 6.40 -30.58
C ARG A 948 -12.71 7.50 -29.51
N ASP A 949 -11.99 7.33 -28.40
CA ASP A 949 -11.74 8.45 -27.50
C ASP A 949 -10.94 9.54 -28.24
N SER A 950 -11.22 10.79 -27.88
CA SER A 950 -10.47 11.94 -28.35
C SER A 950 -9.83 12.60 -27.16
N LEU A 951 -8.54 12.90 -27.27
CA LEU A 951 -7.76 13.53 -26.21
C LEU A 951 -7.15 14.82 -26.76
N ALA A 952 -7.25 15.91 -26.00
CA ALA A 952 -6.48 17.10 -26.28
C ALA A 952 -5.20 17.09 -25.43
N ALA A 953 -4.09 17.59 -25.98
CA ALA A 953 -2.84 17.77 -25.25
C ALA A 953 -2.21 19.12 -25.61
N ALA A 954 -1.79 19.90 -24.62
CA ALA A 954 -1.07 21.14 -24.88
C ALA A 954 0.40 20.84 -25.27
N LEU A 955 0.65 20.60 -26.56
CA LEU A 955 1.96 20.25 -27.12
C LEU A 955 2.51 21.36 -28.04
N PRO A 956 3.85 21.50 -28.15
CA PRO A 956 4.44 22.31 -29.21
C PRO A 956 4.13 21.73 -30.60
N VAL A 957 3.77 22.57 -31.58
CA VAL A 957 3.43 22.14 -32.95
C VAL A 957 4.54 21.31 -33.61
N ALA A 958 5.81 21.60 -33.30
CA ALA A 958 6.95 20.86 -33.82
C ALA A 958 6.95 19.37 -33.40
N TRP A 959 6.31 19.03 -32.28
CA TRP A 959 6.28 17.65 -31.79
C TRP A 959 5.40 16.73 -32.63
N THR A 960 4.41 17.29 -33.34
CA THR A 960 3.41 16.50 -34.07
C THR A 960 3.61 16.54 -35.59
N THR A 961 4.70 17.15 -36.05
CA THR A 961 5.01 17.22 -37.49
C THR A 961 5.41 15.83 -37.99
N GLY A 962 4.61 15.26 -38.89
CA GLY A 962 4.88 13.96 -39.51
C GLY A 962 4.45 12.74 -38.68
N VAL A 963 3.59 12.92 -37.67
CA VAL A 963 2.99 11.81 -36.91
C VAL A 963 1.57 11.54 -37.40
N ASP A 964 1.35 10.41 -38.05
CA ASP A 964 0.07 10.01 -38.63
C ASP A 964 -0.44 8.63 -38.16
N GLU A 965 0.39 7.88 -37.44
CA GLU A 965 0.10 6.50 -37.03
C GLU A 965 0.44 6.18 -35.58
N LEU A 966 -0.37 5.32 -34.99
CA LEU A 966 -0.17 4.69 -33.68
C LEU A 966 -0.10 3.18 -33.83
N LEU A 967 0.68 2.51 -32.99
CA LEU A 967 0.71 1.05 -32.88
C LEU A 967 -0.15 0.62 -31.70
N ASN A 968 -1.17 -0.20 -31.94
CA ASN A 968 -1.96 -0.80 -30.87
C ASN A 968 -1.24 -1.98 -30.20
N GLU A 969 -1.90 -2.66 -29.25
CA GLU A 969 -1.35 -3.80 -28.50
C GLU A 969 -0.92 -5.00 -29.36
N ASP A 970 -1.46 -5.11 -30.58
CA ASP A 970 -1.16 -6.16 -31.56
C ASP A 970 -0.21 -5.66 -32.67
N ASP A 971 0.46 -4.52 -32.44
CA ASP A 971 1.38 -3.87 -33.40
C ASP A 971 0.72 -3.47 -34.73
N ARG A 972 -0.61 -3.32 -34.76
CA ARG A 972 -1.30 -2.77 -35.92
C ARG A 972 -1.24 -1.25 -35.91
N ARG A 973 -1.12 -0.68 -37.10
CA ARG A 973 -1.13 0.77 -37.34
C ARG A 973 -2.58 1.27 -37.35
N ASP A 974 -2.93 2.09 -36.37
CA ASP A 974 -4.17 2.87 -36.31
C ASP A 974 -3.87 4.33 -36.69
N LYS A 975 -4.82 5.02 -37.35
CA LYS A 975 -4.63 6.42 -37.77
C LYS A 975 -4.73 7.38 -36.60
N LEU A 976 -3.78 8.32 -36.54
CA LEU A 976 -3.79 9.46 -35.62
C LEU A 976 -4.17 10.73 -36.37
N ALA A 977 -5.32 11.32 -36.03
CA ALA A 977 -5.71 12.64 -36.48
C ALA A 977 -5.17 13.69 -35.51
N VAL A 978 -4.11 14.39 -35.93
CA VAL A 978 -3.57 15.55 -35.23
C VAL A 978 -4.29 16.81 -35.70
N ARG A 979 -4.92 17.54 -34.78
CA ARG A 979 -5.49 18.88 -35.05
C ARG A 979 -4.76 19.91 -34.20
N ASN A 980 -4.15 20.89 -34.84
CA ASN A 980 -3.51 22.00 -34.15
C ASN A 980 -4.49 23.17 -34.08
N ASP A 981 -4.81 23.63 -32.87
CA ASP A 981 -5.44 24.93 -32.64
C ASP A 981 -4.40 25.92 -32.05
N SER A 982 -4.82 27.14 -31.74
CA SER A 982 -3.90 28.17 -31.25
C SER A 982 -3.45 27.99 -29.79
N SER A 983 -4.03 27.06 -29.01
CA SER A 983 -3.66 26.83 -27.60
C SER A 983 -3.32 25.38 -27.23
N ALA A 984 -3.68 24.39 -28.04
CA ALA A 984 -3.42 22.98 -27.82
C ALA A 984 -3.37 22.18 -29.13
N THR A 985 -2.76 21.00 -29.07
CA THR A 985 -2.83 19.98 -30.12
C THR A 985 -3.81 18.90 -29.70
N THR A 986 -4.89 18.74 -30.44
CA THR A 986 -5.83 17.64 -30.24
C THR A 986 -5.32 16.39 -30.95
N LEU A 987 -5.19 15.31 -30.20
CA LEU A 987 -4.86 13.97 -30.67
C LEU A 987 -6.14 13.13 -30.63
N ALA A 988 -6.76 12.96 -31.79
CA ALA A 988 -7.89 12.05 -31.94
C ALA A 988 -7.39 10.80 -32.67
N TRP A 989 -7.70 9.63 -32.13
CA TRP A 989 -7.41 8.39 -32.84
C TRP A 989 -8.71 7.61 -33.01
N GLN A 990 -8.79 6.92 -34.13
CA GLN A 990 -9.87 6.00 -34.39
C GLN A 990 -9.20 4.65 -34.65
N ALA A 991 -9.39 3.72 -33.72
CA ALA A 991 -8.99 2.34 -33.95
C ALA A 991 -9.62 1.87 -35.27
N GLU A 992 -8.83 1.26 -36.15
CA GLU A 992 -9.43 0.61 -37.31
C GLU A 992 -10.35 -0.49 -36.80
N ASP A 993 -11.62 -0.46 -37.24
CA ASP A 993 -12.60 -1.49 -36.91
C ASP A 993 -11.96 -2.85 -37.24
N LEU A 994 -11.95 -3.77 -36.25
CA LEU A 994 -11.33 -5.09 -36.41
C LEU A 994 -11.73 -5.69 -37.77
N PRO A 995 -10.77 -6.14 -38.61
CA PRO A 995 -11.06 -6.67 -39.95
C PRO A 995 -12.09 -7.82 -39.99
N SER A 996 -12.42 -8.44 -38.84
CA SER A 996 -13.43 -9.51 -38.72
C SER A 996 -14.83 -9.04 -38.27
N LEU A 997 -14.97 -7.84 -37.70
CA LEU A 997 -16.28 -7.32 -37.26
C LEU A 997 -17.05 -6.63 -38.39
N ALA A 998 -16.37 -6.17 -39.44
CA ALA A 998 -16.99 -5.60 -40.64
C ALA A 998 -17.89 -6.58 -41.42
N THR A 999 -17.84 -7.88 -41.07
CA THR A 999 -18.62 -8.96 -41.70
C THR A 999 -19.57 -9.65 -40.72
N LEU A 1000 -20.15 -8.94 -39.76
CA LEU A 1000 -21.29 -9.51 -39.02
C LEU A 1000 -22.44 -9.84 -40.00
N PRO A 1001 -23.10 -11.00 -39.84
CA PRO A 1001 -24.22 -11.36 -40.68
C PRO A 1001 -25.34 -10.31 -40.58
N LYS A 1002 -25.51 -9.50 -41.63
CA LYS A 1002 -26.62 -8.52 -41.74
C LYS A 1002 -27.98 -9.19 -41.97
N ILE A 1003 -27.99 -10.49 -42.19
CA ILE A 1003 -29.16 -11.34 -42.29
C ILE A 1003 -29.17 -12.33 -41.13
N ALA A 1004 -30.36 -12.69 -40.66
CA ALA A 1004 -30.52 -13.71 -39.63
C ALA A 1004 -29.90 -15.04 -40.06
N PRO A 1005 -29.20 -15.77 -39.18
CA PRO A 1005 -28.63 -17.07 -39.48
C PRO A 1005 -29.64 -18.08 -40.04
N ALA A 1006 -30.90 -18.04 -39.58
CA ALA A 1006 -32.00 -18.87 -40.10
C ALA A 1006 -32.29 -18.68 -41.60
N LYS A 1007 -31.89 -17.54 -42.18
CA LYS A 1007 -32.06 -17.22 -43.62
C LYS A 1007 -30.84 -17.61 -44.45
N ASN A 1008 -29.75 -18.04 -43.83
CA ASN A 1008 -28.56 -18.52 -44.52
C ASN A 1008 -28.55 -20.06 -44.51
N ALA A 1009 -28.65 -20.66 -45.69
CA ALA A 1009 -28.70 -22.12 -45.85
C ALA A 1009 -27.41 -22.83 -45.39
N ALA A 1010 -26.28 -22.12 -45.30
CA ALA A 1010 -25.03 -22.64 -44.78
C ALA A 1010 -24.95 -22.64 -43.25
N THR A 1011 -25.89 -21.98 -42.54
CA THR A 1011 -25.92 -22.00 -41.08
C THR A 1011 -26.39 -23.36 -40.56
N PRO A 1012 -25.62 -24.03 -39.70
CA PRO A 1012 -26.05 -25.25 -39.03
C PRO A 1012 -27.33 -25.01 -38.20
N ARG A 1013 -28.28 -25.96 -38.24
CA ARG A 1013 -29.47 -25.94 -37.36
C ARG A 1013 -29.25 -26.58 -35.99
N ARG A 1014 -28.04 -27.08 -35.75
CA ARG A 1014 -27.71 -27.94 -34.61
C ARG A 1014 -27.26 -27.13 -33.40
N VAL A 1015 -27.95 -27.28 -32.27
CA VAL A 1015 -27.52 -26.86 -30.94
C VAL A 1015 -27.00 -28.09 -30.21
N ALA A 1016 -25.75 -28.06 -29.76
CA ALA A 1016 -25.11 -29.17 -29.09
C ALA A 1016 -25.12 -28.98 -27.57
N LEU A 1017 -25.73 -29.91 -26.86
CA LEU A 1017 -25.65 -30.01 -25.41
C LEU A 1017 -24.43 -30.85 -25.04
N LEU A 1018 -23.57 -30.34 -24.16
CA LEU A 1018 -22.42 -31.08 -23.66
C LEU A 1018 -22.88 -32.11 -22.62
N ALA A 1019 -22.95 -33.38 -23.03
CA ALA A 1019 -23.51 -34.48 -22.26
C ALA A 1019 -22.52 -35.66 -22.20
N LEU A 1020 -21.32 -35.37 -21.68
CA LEU A 1020 -20.21 -36.32 -21.66
C LEU A 1020 -20.52 -37.54 -20.79
N ASP A 1021 -20.30 -38.72 -21.35
CA ASP A 1021 -20.55 -39.97 -20.64
C ASP A 1021 -19.54 -40.18 -19.50
N GLY A 1022 -20.02 -40.60 -18.32
CA GLY A 1022 -19.17 -40.93 -17.16
C GLY A 1022 -18.67 -39.73 -16.33
N VAL A 1023 -19.02 -38.49 -16.68
CA VAL A 1023 -18.71 -37.28 -15.91
C VAL A 1023 -19.73 -36.99 -14.81
N GLY A 1024 -19.25 -36.38 -13.74
CA GLY A 1024 -20.08 -35.73 -12.71
C GLY A 1024 -20.72 -36.70 -11.71
N ASN A 1025 -21.33 -36.11 -10.67
CA ASN A 1025 -22.10 -36.82 -9.65
C ASN A 1025 -23.56 -37.01 -10.10
N ASP A 1026 -24.38 -37.63 -9.24
CA ASP A 1026 -25.77 -37.94 -9.58
C ASP A 1026 -26.65 -36.68 -9.78
N ASP A 1027 -26.38 -35.60 -9.05
CA ASP A 1027 -27.05 -34.30 -9.24
C ASP A 1027 -26.73 -33.66 -10.59
N PHE A 1028 -25.46 -33.74 -11.03
CA PHE A 1028 -25.09 -33.28 -12.36
C PHE A 1028 -25.81 -34.08 -13.44
N ARG A 1029 -25.87 -35.41 -13.30
CA ARG A 1029 -26.54 -36.29 -14.26
C ARG A 1029 -28.04 -36.06 -14.32
N SER A 1030 -28.69 -35.84 -13.17
CA SER A 1030 -30.13 -35.55 -13.11
C SER A 1030 -30.46 -34.19 -13.74
N THR A 1031 -29.63 -33.18 -13.48
CA THR A 1031 -29.73 -31.85 -14.11
C THR A 1031 -29.52 -31.95 -15.62
N LEU A 1032 -28.53 -32.71 -16.07
CA LEU A 1032 -28.25 -32.93 -17.48
C LEU A 1032 -29.40 -33.66 -18.21
N ALA A 1033 -29.99 -34.69 -17.58
CA ALA A 1033 -31.17 -35.38 -18.12
C ALA A 1033 -32.34 -34.40 -18.29
N ARG A 1034 -32.58 -33.54 -17.30
CA ARG A 1034 -33.60 -32.50 -17.40
C ARG A 1034 -33.34 -31.51 -18.55
N TRP A 1035 -32.08 -31.14 -18.80
CA TRP A 1035 -31.71 -30.34 -19.97
C TRP A 1035 -31.99 -31.09 -21.29
N GLN A 1036 -31.69 -32.39 -21.35
CA GLN A 1036 -31.96 -33.19 -22.55
C GLN A 1036 -33.47 -33.27 -22.87
N ASP A 1037 -34.31 -33.36 -21.84
CA ASP A 1037 -35.76 -33.50 -22.00
C ASP A 1037 -36.46 -32.17 -22.33
N GLU A 1038 -36.09 -31.08 -21.65
CA GLU A 1038 -36.82 -29.81 -21.73
C GLU A 1038 -36.25 -28.81 -22.76
N LEU A 1039 -34.94 -28.87 -23.07
CA LEU A 1039 -34.31 -27.92 -23.99
C LEU A 1039 -34.88 -27.96 -25.43
N PRO A 1040 -35.23 -29.11 -26.03
CA PRO A 1040 -35.78 -29.15 -27.39
C PRO A 1040 -37.07 -28.30 -27.53
N ALA A 1041 -37.90 -28.26 -26.49
CA ALA A 1041 -39.13 -27.46 -26.49
C ALA A 1041 -38.85 -25.95 -26.58
N GLN A 1042 -37.66 -25.50 -26.13
CA GLN A 1042 -37.27 -24.09 -26.23
C GLN A 1042 -37.06 -23.62 -27.68
N PHE A 1043 -36.86 -24.54 -28.63
CA PHE A 1043 -36.56 -24.20 -30.01
C PHE A 1043 -37.69 -24.53 -30.97
N ALA A 1044 -38.88 -24.85 -30.47
CA ALA A 1044 -40.04 -25.19 -31.30
C ALA A 1044 -40.42 -24.09 -32.30
N LYS A 1045 -40.19 -22.80 -31.96
CA LYS A 1045 -40.49 -21.65 -32.84
C LYS A 1045 -39.41 -21.44 -33.92
N SER A 1046 -38.16 -21.77 -33.63
CA SER A 1046 -37.01 -21.57 -34.53
C SER A 1046 -36.67 -22.78 -35.41
N GLY A 1047 -37.07 -23.98 -35.01
CA GLY A 1047 -36.72 -25.23 -35.69
C GLY A 1047 -35.25 -25.62 -35.55
N LEU A 1048 -34.57 -25.15 -34.49
CA LEU A 1048 -33.24 -25.64 -34.14
C LEU A 1048 -33.33 -27.06 -33.56
N GLU A 1049 -32.38 -27.91 -33.92
CA GLU A 1049 -32.30 -29.30 -33.49
C GLU A 1049 -31.28 -29.45 -32.36
N VAL A 1050 -31.69 -30.07 -31.26
CA VAL A 1050 -30.80 -30.35 -30.12
C VAL A 1050 -30.12 -31.70 -30.33
N SER A 1051 -28.80 -31.72 -30.17
CA SER A 1051 -27.95 -32.93 -30.22
C SER A 1051 -27.06 -33.00 -28.99
N ALA A 1052 -26.48 -34.17 -28.70
CA ALA A 1052 -25.60 -34.38 -27.55
C ALA A 1052 -24.15 -34.64 -27.99
N ILE A 1053 -23.20 -33.96 -27.35
CA ILE A 1053 -21.76 -34.28 -27.42
C ILE A 1053 -21.46 -35.23 -26.26
N ARG A 1054 -21.11 -36.49 -26.56
CA ARG A 1054 -20.95 -37.55 -25.55
C ARG A 1054 -19.50 -37.88 -25.19
N THR A 1055 -18.55 -37.54 -26.06
CA THR A 1055 -17.13 -37.80 -25.82
C THR A 1055 -16.27 -36.55 -25.98
N ILE A 1056 -15.06 -36.55 -25.39
CA ILE A 1056 -14.07 -35.48 -25.61
C ILE A 1056 -13.67 -35.40 -27.09
N ALA A 1057 -13.61 -36.53 -27.79
CA ALA A 1057 -13.33 -36.55 -29.22
C ALA A 1057 -14.40 -35.78 -30.02
N ASP A 1058 -15.68 -35.97 -29.69
CA ASP A 1058 -16.78 -35.23 -30.32
C ASP A 1058 -16.71 -33.73 -30.01
N LEU A 1059 -16.33 -33.35 -28.78
CA LEU A 1059 -16.15 -31.95 -28.40
C LEU A 1059 -15.02 -31.29 -29.19
N LEU A 1060 -13.87 -31.94 -29.28
CA LEU A 1060 -12.73 -31.46 -30.06
C LEU A 1060 -13.09 -31.34 -31.54
N ALA A 1061 -13.79 -32.33 -32.09
CA ALA A 1061 -14.29 -32.29 -33.46
C ALA A 1061 -15.26 -31.12 -33.69
N ALA A 1062 -16.17 -30.85 -32.75
CA ALA A 1062 -17.09 -29.73 -32.82
C ALA A 1062 -16.39 -28.37 -32.77
N LEU A 1063 -15.36 -28.21 -31.92
CA LEU A 1063 -14.61 -26.96 -31.78
C LEU A 1063 -13.67 -26.69 -32.97
N GLN A 1064 -13.16 -27.74 -33.61
CA GLN A 1064 -12.22 -27.65 -34.74
C GLN A 1064 -12.92 -27.64 -36.11
N ALA A 1065 -14.18 -28.06 -36.19
CA ALA A 1065 -14.92 -28.12 -37.44
C ALA A 1065 -15.12 -26.72 -38.09
N PRO A 1066 -15.17 -26.64 -39.43
CA PRO A 1066 -15.55 -25.41 -40.15
C PRO A 1066 -16.92 -24.89 -39.73
N ALA A 1067 -17.16 -23.59 -39.94
CA ALA A 1067 -18.38 -22.89 -39.49
C ALA A 1067 -19.67 -23.53 -40.03
N GLU A 1068 -19.64 -24.11 -41.23
CA GLU A 1068 -20.77 -24.75 -41.90
C GLU A 1068 -21.08 -26.16 -41.35
N GLN A 1069 -20.17 -26.76 -40.58
CA GLN A 1069 -20.27 -28.15 -40.12
C GLN A 1069 -20.34 -28.29 -38.59
N ARG A 1070 -19.83 -27.30 -37.86
CA ARG A 1070 -19.89 -27.28 -36.39
C ARG A 1070 -21.29 -26.94 -35.86
N PRO A 1071 -21.60 -27.22 -34.58
CA PRO A 1071 -22.85 -26.76 -33.98
C PRO A 1071 -22.95 -25.22 -33.97
N PHE A 1072 -24.16 -24.70 -34.19
CA PHE A 1072 -24.46 -23.26 -34.08
C PHE A 1072 -24.20 -22.74 -32.66
N ALA A 1073 -24.60 -23.53 -31.67
CA ALA A 1073 -24.32 -23.26 -30.26
C ALA A 1073 -23.86 -24.54 -29.55
N ILE A 1074 -22.98 -24.40 -28.56
CA ILE A 1074 -22.59 -25.43 -27.60
C ILE A 1074 -23.01 -24.97 -26.21
N ILE A 1075 -23.84 -25.76 -25.54
CA ILE A 1075 -24.34 -25.48 -24.19
C ILE A 1075 -23.61 -26.39 -23.21
N ASN A 1076 -22.85 -25.77 -22.32
CA ASN A 1076 -22.21 -26.43 -21.20
C ASN A 1076 -23.02 -26.20 -19.91
N THR A 1077 -23.59 -27.27 -19.36
CA THR A 1077 -24.45 -27.22 -18.17
C THR A 1077 -23.67 -27.42 -16.87
N SER A 1078 -22.37 -27.72 -16.95
CA SER A 1078 -21.55 -28.11 -15.79
C SER A 1078 -21.04 -26.94 -14.95
N GLY A 1079 -21.82 -25.87 -14.77
CA GLY A 1079 -21.47 -24.78 -13.84
C GLY A 1079 -20.10 -24.15 -14.09
N GLU A 1080 -19.15 -24.36 -13.19
CA GLU A 1080 -17.79 -23.79 -13.28
C GLU A 1080 -16.81 -24.65 -14.10
N PHE A 1081 -17.23 -25.81 -14.58
CA PHE A 1081 -16.35 -26.82 -15.14
C PHE A 1081 -16.27 -26.76 -16.66
N PHE A 1082 -15.14 -27.17 -17.22
CA PHE A 1082 -14.95 -27.48 -18.64
C PHE A 1082 -14.03 -28.69 -18.81
N PHE A 1083 -14.03 -29.29 -20.00
CA PHE A 1083 -13.55 -30.65 -20.17
C PHE A 1083 -12.49 -30.78 -21.27
N GLY A 1084 -11.57 -31.72 -21.10
CA GLY A 1084 -10.55 -32.04 -22.10
C GLY A 1084 -9.94 -33.42 -21.88
N LYS A 1085 -8.78 -33.67 -22.52
CA LYS A 1085 -8.01 -34.91 -22.39
C LYS A 1085 -6.75 -34.67 -21.55
N ALA A 1086 -6.29 -35.69 -20.81
CA ALA A 1086 -5.18 -35.57 -19.86
C ALA A 1086 -3.83 -35.14 -20.50
N ASP A 1087 -3.60 -35.49 -21.76
CA ASP A 1087 -2.41 -35.13 -22.53
C ASP A 1087 -2.52 -33.76 -23.22
N MET A 1088 -3.62 -33.03 -23.03
CA MET A 1088 -3.81 -31.67 -23.54
C MET A 1088 -3.70 -30.65 -22.40
N PRO A 1089 -2.82 -29.64 -22.51
CA PRO A 1089 -2.80 -28.54 -21.57
C PRO A 1089 -4.13 -27.77 -21.62
N TYR A 1090 -4.66 -27.38 -20.47
CA TYR A 1090 -5.94 -26.67 -20.37
C TYR A 1090 -5.95 -25.38 -21.23
N SER A 1091 -4.81 -24.72 -21.41
CA SER A 1091 -4.68 -23.54 -22.25
C SER A 1091 -5.01 -23.82 -23.72
N ALA A 1092 -4.57 -24.97 -24.26
CA ALA A 1092 -4.87 -25.35 -25.63
C ALA A 1092 -6.37 -25.61 -25.84
N MET A 1093 -7.04 -26.17 -24.82
CA MET A 1093 -8.50 -26.34 -24.86
C MET A 1093 -9.22 -24.99 -24.80
N LEU A 1094 -8.78 -24.08 -23.95
CA LEU A 1094 -9.32 -22.72 -23.87
C LEU A 1094 -9.11 -21.96 -25.19
N ASP A 1095 -7.97 -22.14 -25.87
CA ASP A 1095 -7.72 -21.56 -27.20
C ASP A 1095 -8.71 -22.10 -28.24
N LEU A 1096 -9.04 -23.39 -28.22
CA LEU A 1096 -10.07 -23.97 -29.10
C LEU A 1096 -11.46 -23.39 -28.82
N MET A 1097 -11.83 -23.25 -27.55
CA MET A 1097 -13.09 -22.62 -27.15
C MET A 1097 -13.14 -21.15 -27.57
N ARG A 1098 -12.04 -20.42 -27.35
CA ARG A 1098 -11.90 -19.02 -27.78
C ARG A 1098 -12.05 -18.90 -29.29
N ASN A 1099 -11.36 -19.75 -30.05
CA ASN A 1099 -11.44 -19.76 -31.51
C ASN A 1099 -12.86 -20.09 -32.01
N TYR A 1100 -13.57 -21.03 -31.37
CA TYR A 1100 -14.96 -21.33 -31.67
C TYR A 1100 -15.84 -20.07 -31.56
N VAL A 1101 -15.75 -19.35 -30.44
CA VAL A 1101 -16.48 -18.08 -30.24
C VAL A 1101 -16.02 -17.00 -31.22
N GLN A 1102 -14.71 -16.83 -31.41
CA GLN A 1102 -14.14 -15.79 -32.28
C GLN A 1102 -14.61 -15.88 -33.72
N THR A 1103 -14.81 -17.10 -34.21
CA THR A 1103 -15.22 -17.37 -35.60
C THR A 1103 -16.75 -17.49 -35.76
N GLY A 1104 -17.54 -17.08 -34.76
CA GLY A 1104 -19.00 -17.02 -34.84
C GLY A 1104 -19.76 -18.18 -34.18
N GLY A 1105 -19.13 -18.94 -33.28
CA GLY A 1105 -19.82 -19.93 -32.45
C GLY A 1105 -20.48 -19.29 -31.22
N ILE A 1106 -21.55 -19.92 -30.71
CA ILE A 1106 -22.19 -19.51 -29.46
C ILE A 1106 -21.87 -20.52 -28.37
N TRP A 1107 -21.08 -20.11 -27.38
CA TRP A 1107 -20.83 -20.91 -26.18
C TRP A 1107 -21.73 -20.45 -25.04
N TRP A 1108 -22.36 -21.40 -24.35
CA TRP A 1108 -23.22 -21.11 -23.22
C TRP A 1108 -22.72 -21.81 -21.95
N GLN A 1109 -22.41 -21.04 -20.90
CA GLN A 1109 -22.09 -21.58 -19.58
C GLN A 1109 -23.34 -21.51 -18.68
N ALA A 1110 -24.18 -22.54 -18.77
CA ALA A 1110 -25.56 -22.51 -18.29
C ALA A 1110 -25.75 -22.89 -16.81
N GLY A 1111 -24.75 -23.52 -16.18
CA GLY A 1111 -24.85 -23.92 -14.77
C GLY A 1111 -24.51 -22.82 -13.76
N GLY A 1112 -24.11 -21.63 -14.23
CA GLY A 1112 -23.68 -20.52 -13.38
C GLY A 1112 -22.31 -20.70 -12.72
N GLY A 1113 -22.00 -19.88 -11.71
CA GLY A 1113 -20.72 -19.88 -10.98
C GLY A 1113 -19.62 -19.03 -11.64
N TYR A 1114 -18.34 -19.22 -11.30
CA TYR A 1114 -17.24 -18.62 -12.05
C TYR A 1114 -16.95 -19.46 -13.30
N PRO A 1115 -17.08 -18.91 -14.52
CA PRO A 1115 -16.97 -19.70 -15.74
C PRO A 1115 -15.56 -20.26 -15.92
N LEU A 1116 -15.49 -21.57 -16.23
CA LEU A 1116 -14.25 -22.29 -16.56
C LEU A 1116 -13.19 -22.29 -15.45
N TYR A 1117 -13.63 -22.25 -14.19
CA TYR A 1117 -12.74 -22.27 -13.02
C TYR A 1117 -12.02 -23.62 -12.83
N HIS A 1118 -12.65 -24.71 -13.28
CA HIS A 1118 -12.17 -26.08 -13.10
C HIS A 1118 -12.00 -26.78 -14.45
N PHE A 1119 -10.79 -27.31 -14.70
CA PHE A 1119 -10.52 -28.16 -15.85
C PHE A 1119 -10.62 -29.63 -15.47
N THR A 1120 -11.53 -30.36 -16.09
CA THR A 1120 -11.74 -31.80 -15.86
C THR A 1120 -11.27 -32.60 -17.06
N ALA A 1121 -10.19 -33.34 -16.90
CA ALA A 1121 -9.54 -34.10 -17.97
C ALA A 1121 -9.87 -35.59 -17.88
N GLN A 1122 -10.26 -36.18 -19.02
CA GLN A 1122 -10.40 -37.63 -19.16
C GLN A 1122 -9.02 -38.28 -19.25
N GLN A 1123 -8.79 -39.25 -18.37
CA GLN A 1123 -7.57 -40.03 -18.28
C GLN A 1123 -7.57 -41.18 -19.30
N SER A 1124 -6.39 -41.76 -19.54
CA SER A 1124 -6.22 -42.88 -20.48
C SER A 1124 -7.00 -44.15 -20.08
N ASP A 1125 -7.31 -44.30 -18.79
CA ASP A 1125 -8.14 -45.40 -18.24
C ASP A 1125 -9.66 -45.09 -18.25
N GLY A 1126 -10.06 -43.93 -18.79
CA GLY A 1126 -11.44 -43.47 -18.85
C GLY A 1126 -11.93 -42.75 -17.58
N SER A 1127 -11.12 -42.69 -16.52
CA SER A 1127 -11.44 -41.91 -15.32
C SER A 1127 -11.34 -40.40 -15.58
N TRP A 1128 -11.87 -39.58 -14.67
CA TRP A 1128 -11.86 -38.12 -14.77
C TRP A 1128 -11.08 -37.51 -13.62
N GLN A 1129 -10.19 -36.56 -13.93
CA GLN A 1129 -9.43 -35.81 -12.95
C GLN A 1129 -9.69 -34.31 -13.11
N THR A 1130 -9.98 -33.63 -12.01
CA THR A 1130 -10.25 -32.18 -12.00
C THR A 1130 -9.07 -31.43 -11.39
N ASN A 1131 -8.67 -30.35 -12.06
CA ASN A 1131 -7.70 -29.37 -11.56
C ASN A 1131 -8.36 -27.98 -11.52
N ALA A 1132 -8.23 -27.27 -10.39
CA ALA A 1132 -8.65 -25.87 -10.30
C ALA A 1132 -7.63 -24.98 -11.03
N ILE A 1133 -8.10 -24.17 -11.97
CA ILE A 1133 -7.29 -23.17 -12.68
C ILE A 1133 -7.67 -21.73 -12.29
N HIS A 1134 -8.66 -21.60 -11.41
CA HIS A 1134 -9.16 -20.34 -10.86
C HIS A 1134 -9.58 -19.35 -11.96
N SER A 1135 -9.32 -18.06 -11.78
CA SER A 1135 -9.69 -17.02 -12.74
C SER A 1135 -9.01 -17.14 -14.12
N SER A 1136 -7.96 -17.97 -14.24
CA SER A 1136 -7.21 -18.17 -15.49
C SER A 1136 -8.08 -18.63 -16.66
N GLY A 1137 -9.17 -19.38 -16.40
CA GLY A 1137 -10.10 -19.84 -17.44
C GLY A 1137 -10.76 -18.68 -18.17
N ALA A 1138 -11.54 -17.87 -17.45
CA ALA A 1138 -12.16 -16.66 -17.99
C ALA A 1138 -11.12 -15.67 -18.54
N ASN A 1139 -9.99 -15.48 -17.84
CA ASN A 1139 -8.92 -14.56 -18.28
C ASN A 1139 -8.41 -14.92 -19.69
N SER A 1140 -8.28 -16.21 -19.99
CA SER A 1140 -7.82 -16.70 -21.30
C SER A 1140 -8.81 -16.39 -22.43
N LEU A 1141 -10.10 -16.20 -22.10
CA LEU A 1141 -11.15 -15.78 -23.02
C LEU A 1141 -11.31 -14.25 -23.10
N GLY A 1142 -10.52 -13.49 -22.35
CA GLY A 1142 -10.48 -12.03 -22.40
C GLY A 1142 -11.38 -11.30 -21.39
N PHE A 1143 -11.92 -11.98 -20.39
CA PHE A 1143 -12.77 -11.36 -19.36
C PHE A 1143 -12.52 -11.91 -17.95
N THR A 1144 -13.02 -11.24 -16.93
CA THR A 1144 -12.98 -11.71 -15.53
C THR A 1144 -14.38 -11.67 -14.92
N CYS A 1145 -14.60 -12.21 -13.73
CA CYS A 1145 -15.86 -12.07 -13.00
C CYS A 1145 -15.61 -11.54 -11.59
N ALA A 1146 -16.60 -10.86 -11.01
CA ALA A 1146 -16.55 -10.48 -9.61
C ALA A 1146 -16.63 -11.74 -8.74
N MET A 1147 -16.06 -11.67 -7.54
CA MET A 1147 -16.05 -12.77 -6.57
C MET A 1147 -16.85 -12.37 -5.34
N LEU A 1148 -18.15 -12.06 -5.52
CA LEU A 1148 -19.03 -11.75 -4.39
C LEU A 1148 -19.29 -13.01 -3.53
N PRO A 1149 -19.70 -12.86 -2.26
CA PRO A 1149 -19.92 -13.99 -1.36
C PRO A 1149 -20.95 -14.98 -1.94
N VAL A 1150 -20.57 -16.26 -2.03
CA VAL A 1150 -21.45 -17.32 -2.58
C VAL A 1150 -22.75 -17.44 -1.77
N SER A 1151 -22.70 -17.13 -0.47
CA SER A 1151 -23.85 -17.16 0.43
C SER A 1151 -24.82 -15.99 0.25
N ASP A 1152 -24.51 -14.99 -0.59
CA ASP A 1152 -25.40 -13.86 -0.83
C ASP A 1152 -26.80 -14.32 -1.25
N LEU A 1153 -27.79 -13.70 -0.63
CA LEU A 1153 -29.20 -13.99 -0.87
C LEU A 1153 -29.56 -13.71 -2.34
N PRO A 1154 -30.36 -14.59 -2.98
CA PRO A 1154 -30.89 -14.34 -4.32
C PRO A 1154 -31.59 -12.98 -4.40
N GLN A 1155 -31.33 -12.25 -5.49
CA GLN A 1155 -31.85 -10.91 -5.71
C GLN A 1155 -32.99 -10.92 -6.75
N PRO A 1156 -33.97 -10.02 -6.63
CA PRO A 1156 -34.96 -9.82 -7.68
C PRO A 1156 -34.30 -9.34 -8.97
N LEU A 1157 -34.79 -9.83 -10.10
CA LEU A 1157 -34.21 -9.58 -11.42
C LEU A 1157 -34.97 -8.52 -12.21
N ALA A 1158 -34.25 -7.78 -13.05
CA ALA A 1158 -34.78 -6.76 -13.94
C ALA A 1158 -34.16 -6.84 -15.34
N LEU A 1159 -34.95 -6.50 -16.36
CA LEU A 1159 -34.49 -6.43 -17.75
C LEU A 1159 -33.75 -5.13 -18.02
N THR A 1160 -32.65 -5.22 -18.77
CA THR A 1160 -32.07 -4.06 -19.46
C THR A 1160 -32.85 -3.77 -20.74
N ASP A 1161 -32.55 -2.66 -21.43
CA ASP A 1161 -33.19 -2.37 -22.73
C ASP A 1161 -32.81 -3.41 -23.80
N ALA A 1162 -31.57 -3.91 -23.77
CA ALA A 1162 -31.17 -5.04 -24.62
C ALA A 1162 -31.94 -6.32 -24.22
N GLY A 1163 -32.12 -6.57 -22.93
CA GLY A 1163 -32.94 -7.68 -22.43
C GLY A 1163 -34.38 -7.66 -22.94
N LYS A 1164 -35.04 -6.50 -22.89
CA LYS A 1164 -36.40 -6.31 -23.42
C LYS A 1164 -36.51 -6.59 -24.93
N GLN A 1165 -35.41 -6.38 -25.67
CA GLN A 1165 -35.36 -6.65 -27.11
C GLN A 1165 -35.11 -8.12 -27.40
N TRP A 1166 -34.26 -8.78 -26.61
CA TRP A 1166 -33.77 -10.14 -26.87
C TRP A 1166 -34.70 -11.22 -26.34
N LEU A 1167 -35.29 -10.96 -25.17
CA LEU A 1167 -36.12 -11.92 -24.47
C LEU A 1167 -37.57 -11.65 -24.87
N ASP A 1168 -38.22 -12.66 -25.44
CA ASP A 1168 -39.64 -12.55 -25.73
C ASP A 1168 -40.45 -12.33 -24.42
N PRO A 1169 -41.56 -11.58 -24.46
CA PRO A 1169 -42.23 -11.12 -23.23
C PRO A 1169 -42.66 -12.24 -22.27
N GLU A 1170 -43.00 -13.42 -22.79
CA GLU A 1170 -43.41 -14.57 -21.99
C GLU A 1170 -42.23 -15.15 -21.20
N ARG A 1171 -41.11 -15.42 -21.88
CA ARG A 1171 -39.88 -15.86 -21.21
C ARG A 1171 -39.29 -14.81 -20.29
N ALA A 1172 -39.35 -13.54 -20.70
CA ALA A 1172 -38.86 -12.43 -19.90
C ALA A 1172 -39.61 -12.32 -18.57
N ALA A 1173 -40.95 -12.49 -18.58
CA ALA A 1173 -41.76 -12.51 -17.37
C ALA A 1173 -41.40 -13.67 -16.43
N ILE A 1174 -41.11 -14.87 -16.98
CA ILE A 1174 -40.63 -16.01 -16.19
C ILE A 1174 -39.28 -15.69 -15.54
N ILE A 1175 -38.35 -15.12 -16.30
CA ILE A 1175 -37.01 -14.80 -15.80
C ILE A 1175 -37.08 -13.75 -14.68
N THR A 1176 -37.87 -12.68 -14.83
CA THR A 1176 -37.96 -11.61 -13.83
C THR A 1176 -38.85 -11.94 -12.62
N ALA A 1177 -39.65 -12.99 -12.69
CA ALA A 1177 -40.43 -13.48 -11.55
C ALA A 1177 -39.57 -14.26 -10.53
N GLU A 1178 -38.39 -14.70 -10.95
CA GLU A 1178 -37.44 -15.43 -10.12
C GLU A 1178 -36.52 -14.47 -9.34
N ASN A 1179 -36.08 -14.92 -8.16
CA ASN A 1179 -34.92 -14.35 -7.49
C ASN A 1179 -33.71 -15.23 -7.80
N ALA A 1180 -32.59 -14.65 -8.20
CA ALA A 1180 -31.40 -15.42 -8.55
C ALA A 1180 -30.13 -14.87 -7.91
N GLY A 1181 -29.15 -15.75 -7.72
CA GLY A 1181 -27.81 -15.34 -7.35
C GLY A 1181 -27.17 -14.46 -8.45
N VAL A 1182 -26.41 -13.46 -8.05
CA VAL A 1182 -25.64 -12.56 -8.94
C VAL A 1182 -24.22 -12.38 -8.42
N GLN A 1183 -23.62 -13.46 -7.89
CA GLN A 1183 -22.33 -13.41 -7.18
C GLN A 1183 -21.09 -13.34 -8.10
N ARG A 1184 -21.26 -13.62 -9.39
CA ARG A 1184 -20.25 -13.79 -10.42
C ARG A 1184 -20.54 -12.96 -11.68
N PRO A 1185 -20.94 -11.67 -11.56
CA PRO A 1185 -21.13 -10.82 -12.74
C PRO A 1185 -19.80 -10.65 -13.47
N ILE A 1186 -19.83 -10.52 -14.78
CA ILE A 1186 -18.65 -10.30 -15.61
C ILE A 1186 -18.06 -8.92 -15.30
N LEU A 1187 -16.79 -8.92 -14.89
CA LEU A 1187 -15.95 -7.74 -14.76
C LEU A 1187 -15.04 -7.71 -15.99
N GLY A 1188 -15.27 -6.80 -16.93
CA GLY A 1188 -14.61 -6.90 -18.22
C GLY A 1188 -14.46 -5.58 -18.96
N ASN A 1189 -13.26 -5.42 -19.52
CA ASN A 1189 -12.86 -4.32 -20.37
C ASN A 1189 -13.79 -4.16 -21.59
N ASP A 1190 -14.27 -5.24 -22.24
CA ASP A 1190 -15.12 -5.11 -23.44
C ASP A 1190 -16.58 -4.68 -23.21
N SER A 1191 -17.00 -4.38 -21.98
CA SER A 1191 -18.41 -4.24 -21.57
C SER A 1191 -19.27 -5.46 -21.94
N PRO A 1192 -19.63 -6.30 -20.95
CA PRO A 1192 -20.55 -7.40 -21.24
C PRO A 1192 -21.88 -6.87 -21.78
N LEU A 1193 -22.47 -7.61 -22.70
CA LEU A 1193 -23.89 -7.44 -23.04
C LEU A 1193 -24.70 -7.97 -21.86
N VAL A 1194 -25.21 -7.06 -21.04
CA VAL A 1194 -26.09 -7.40 -19.91
C VAL A 1194 -27.53 -7.38 -20.38
N LEU A 1195 -28.20 -8.53 -20.33
CA LEU A 1195 -29.62 -8.66 -20.71
C LEU A 1195 -30.52 -8.62 -19.46
N VAL A 1196 -30.05 -9.21 -18.36
CA VAL A 1196 -30.77 -9.26 -17.08
C VAL A 1196 -29.80 -8.89 -15.98
N LYS A 1197 -30.25 -8.06 -15.03
CA LYS A 1197 -29.47 -7.56 -13.89
C LYS A 1197 -30.24 -7.71 -12.60
N ALA A 1198 -29.56 -7.61 -11.46
CA ALA A 1198 -30.21 -7.44 -10.17
C ALA A 1198 -30.90 -6.07 -10.11
N LEU A 1199 -32.14 -6.05 -9.63
CA LEU A 1199 -32.94 -4.83 -9.52
C LEU A 1199 -32.37 -3.83 -8.51
N LEU A 1200 -31.70 -4.32 -7.45
CA LEU A 1200 -31.27 -3.50 -6.32
C LEU A 1200 -29.80 -3.08 -6.36
N GLY A 1201 -28.93 -3.78 -7.11
CA GLY A 1201 -27.50 -3.51 -7.17
C GLY A 1201 -26.92 -3.43 -8.58
N GLU A 1202 -27.77 -3.56 -9.61
CA GLU A 1202 -27.39 -3.48 -11.02
C GLU A 1202 -26.39 -4.56 -11.49
N GLU A 1203 -26.03 -5.54 -10.63
CA GLU A 1203 -25.10 -6.61 -10.99
C GLU A 1203 -25.68 -7.50 -12.10
N GLY A 1204 -24.86 -7.88 -13.08
CA GLY A 1204 -25.31 -8.71 -14.20
C GLY A 1204 -25.67 -10.13 -13.78
N TYR A 1205 -26.84 -10.59 -14.22
CA TYR A 1205 -27.31 -11.97 -14.06
C TYR A 1205 -27.20 -12.76 -15.37
N LEU A 1206 -27.73 -12.23 -16.48
CA LEU A 1206 -27.59 -12.83 -17.81
C LEU A 1206 -26.69 -11.94 -18.64
N GLU A 1207 -25.48 -12.41 -18.91
CA GLU A 1207 -24.43 -11.62 -19.52
C GLU A 1207 -23.76 -12.37 -20.67
N ALA A 1208 -23.19 -11.62 -21.61
CA ALA A 1208 -22.42 -12.19 -22.70
C ALA A 1208 -21.20 -11.35 -23.08
N VAL A 1209 -20.15 -12.03 -23.55
CA VAL A 1209 -18.95 -11.41 -24.14
C VAL A 1209 -18.62 -12.07 -25.47
N ARG A 1210 -17.82 -11.40 -26.31
CA ARG A 1210 -17.50 -11.88 -27.66
C ARG A 1210 -16.13 -12.54 -27.81
N CYS A 1211 -15.33 -12.55 -26.74
CA CYS A 1211 -13.96 -13.13 -26.72
C CYS A 1211 -13.03 -12.64 -27.86
N GLY A 1212 -13.26 -11.42 -28.35
CA GLY A 1212 -12.51 -10.82 -29.45
C GLY A 1212 -12.93 -11.23 -30.88
N GLY A 1213 -14.12 -11.79 -31.10
CA GLY A 1213 -14.63 -12.06 -32.46
C GLY A 1213 -16.14 -11.87 -32.63
N THR A 1214 -16.77 -12.64 -33.54
CA THR A 1214 -18.16 -12.39 -33.96
C THR A 1214 -19.21 -13.16 -33.16
N GLY A 1215 -18.84 -14.26 -32.50
CA GLY A 1215 -19.73 -15.09 -31.69
C GLY A 1215 -20.01 -14.54 -30.30
N PHE A 1216 -20.57 -15.39 -29.43
CA PHE A 1216 -20.91 -15.04 -28.05
C PHE A 1216 -20.54 -16.16 -27.07
N PHE A 1217 -20.01 -15.76 -25.91
CA PHE A 1217 -19.90 -16.56 -24.71
C PHE A 1217 -20.92 -16.02 -23.71
N PHE A 1218 -21.97 -16.79 -23.41
CA PHE A 1218 -23.00 -16.45 -22.43
C PHE A 1218 -22.69 -17.05 -21.07
N HIS A 1219 -23.07 -16.32 -20.02
CA HIS A 1219 -22.86 -16.68 -18.64
C HIS A 1219 -24.06 -16.28 -17.77
N LEU A 1220 -24.37 -17.10 -16.77
CA LEU A 1220 -25.28 -16.74 -15.69
C LEU A 1220 -24.48 -16.36 -14.45
N GLY A 1221 -24.55 -15.10 -14.06
CA GLY A 1221 -23.77 -14.46 -13.01
C GLY A 1221 -23.99 -14.98 -11.59
N GLY A 1222 -24.68 -16.11 -11.36
CA GLY A 1222 -24.98 -16.65 -10.04
C GLY A 1222 -24.64 -18.12 -9.87
N PHE A 1223 -24.54 -18.58 -8.63
CA PHE A 1223 -24.52 -20.03 -8.34
C PHE A 1223 -25.94 -20.59 -8.32
N LYS A 1224 -26.09 -21.84 -8.77
CA LYS A 1224 -27.36 -22.59 -8.76
C LYS A 1224 -28.52 -21.76 -9.34
N PRO A 1225 -28.42 -21.28 -10.59
CA PRO A 1225 -29.45 -20.43 -11.17
C PRO A 1225 -30.82 -21.13 -11.17
N PRO A 1226 -31.93 -20.43 -10.86
CA PRO A 1226 -33.27 -21.02 -10.89
C PRO A 1226 -33.56 -21.66 -12.25
N TRP A 1227 -34.11 -22.88 -12.25
CA TRP A 1227 -34.29 -23.66 -13.48
C TRP A 1227 -35.06 -22.89 -14.55
N GLY A 1228 -36.21 -22.31 -14.18
CA GLY A 1228 -37.06 -21.55 -15.10
C GLY A 1228 -36.30 -20.38 -15.71
N SER A 1229 -35.47 -19.71 -14.93
CA SER A 1229 -34.62 -18.62 -15.42
C SER A 1229 -33.49 -19.12 -16.35
N ALA A 1230 -32.79 -20.19 -15.97
CA ALA A 1230 -31.66 -20.72 -16.74
C ALA A 1230 -32.07 -21.26 -18.12
N ILE A 1231 -33.09 -22.13 -18.18
CA ILE A 1231 -33.52 -22.75 -19.44
C ILE A 1231 -34.09 -21.71 -20.41
N ASN A 1232 -34.87 -20.74 -19.91
CA ASN A 1232 -35.44 -19.69 -20.74
C ASN A 1232 -34.38 -18.68 -21.19
N SER A 1233 -33.36 -18.40 -20.37
CA SER A 1233 -32.23 -17.55 -20.77
C SER A 1233 -31.43 -18.18 -21.92
N VAL A 1234 -31.12 -19.47 -21.83
CA VAL A 1234 -30.44 -20.23 -22.90
C VAL A 1234 -31.29 -20.27 -24.16
N GLY A 1235 -32.55 -20.68 -24.02
CA GLY A 1235 -33.49 -20.79 -25.15
C GLY A 1235 -33.71 -19.47 -25.87
N ALA A 1236 -34.05 -18.41 -25.13
CA ALA A 1236 -34.36 -17.10 -25.69
C ALA A 1236 -33.15 -16.48 -26.41
N THR A 1237 -31.95 -16.54 -25.83
CA THR A 1237 -30.75 -15.91 -26.43
C THR A 1237 -30.29 -16.63 -27.70
N ILE A 1238 -30.27 -17.96 -27.70
CA ILE A 1238 -29.90 -18.75 -28.88
C ILE A 1238 -30.95 -18.58 -29.99
N GLU A 1239 -32.25 -18.65 -29.64
CA GLU A 1239 -33.34 -18.46 -30.60
C GLU A 1239 -33.33 -17.06 -31.20
N TYR A 1240 -33.14 -16.03 -30.37
CA TYR A 1240 -33.01 -14.64 -30.83
C TYR A 1240 -31.85 -14.50 -31.82
N LEU A 1241 -30.66 -15.00 -31.46
CA LEU A 1241 -29.48 -14.94 -32.33
C LEU A 1241 -29.66 -15.73 -33.62
N TYR A 1242 -30.45 -16.81 -33.62
CA TYR A 1242 -30.71 -17.57 -34.84
C TYR A 1242 -31.72 -16.88 -35.78
N LEU A 1243 -32.74 -16.24 -35.20
CA LEU A 1243 -33.85 -15.63 -35.95
C LEU A 1243 -33.62 -14.18 -36.37
N ASN A 1244 -32.64 -13.50 -35.76
CA ASN A 1244 -32.36 -12.09 -36.01
C ASN A 1244 -30.93 -11.89 -36.54
N PRO A 1245 -30.68 -10.83 -37.33
CA PRO A 1245 -29.33 -10.35 -37.55
C PRO A 1245 -28.64 -10.12 -36.20
N TRP A 1246 -27.38 -10.50 -36.12
CA TRP A 1246 -26.62 -10.35 -34.87
C TRP A 1246 -26.43 -8.86 -34.59
N PRO A 1247 -26.53 -8.42 -33.32
CA PRO A 1247 -26.30 -7.02 -33.02
C PRO A 1247 -24.87 -6.66 -33.43
N GLU A 1248 -24.64 -5.41 -33.80
CA GLU A 1248 -23.29 -4.88 -33.84
C GLU A 1248 -22.68 -4.98 -32.42
N PRO A 1249 -21.38 -5.23 -32.27
CA PRO A 1249 -20.73 -5.20 -30.97
C PRO A 1249 -20.90 -3.78 -30.41
N ALA A 1250 -21.17 -3.68 -29.12
CA ALA A 1250 -20.95 -2.40 -28.45
C ALA A 1250 -19.49 -1.99 -28.67
N VAL A 1251 -19.24 -0.69 -28.89
CA VAL A 1251 -17.87 -0.17 -28.89
C VAL A 1251 -17.23 -0.62 -27.59
N SER A 1252 -16.09 -1.33 -27.69
CA SER A 1252 -15.40 -1.86 -26.53
C SER A 1252 -15.17 -0.72 -25.53
N LYS A 1253 -15.63 -0.91 -24.29
CA LYS A 1253 -15.34 0.05 -23.22
C LYS A 1253 -13.96 -0.20 -22.59
N ALA A 1254 -13.12 -0.99 -23.27
CA ALA A 1254 -11.83 -1.41 -22.77
C ALA A 1254 -10.88 -0.24 -22.82
N ILE A 1255 -10.20 0.01 -21.70
CA ILE A 1255 -8.99 0.82 -21.76
C ILE A 1255 -7.93 0.00 -22.50
N LYS A 1256 -7.39 0.59 -23.55
CA LYS A 1256 -6.29 0.10 -24.38
C LYS A 1256 -5.12 1.05 -24.33
N ILE A 1257 -3.96 0.56 -24.75
CA ILE A 1257 -2.76 1.37 -24.93
C ILE A 1257 -2.34 1.40 -26.40
N TRP A 1258 -1.98 2.57 -26.88
CA TRP A 1258 -1.38 2.79 -28.19
C TRP A 1258 -0.02 3.43 -28.04
N ARG A 1259 0.98 2.93 -28.77
CA ARG A 1259 2.32 3.50 -28.82
C ARG A 1259 2.43 4.40 -30.05
N VAL A 1260 3.16 5.50 -29.95
CA VAL A 1260 3.47 6.32 -31.13
C VAL A 1260 4.33 5.47 -32.08
N ALA A 1261 3.93 5.39 -33.36
CA ALA A 1261 4.70 4.65 -34.35
C ALA A 1261 6.07 5.33 -34.58
N PRO A 1262 7.15 4.54 -34.75
CA PRO A 1262 8.52 5.06 -34.88
C PRO A 1262 8.81 5.78 -36.19
#